data_AF-A0A7S4VYB9-F1
#
_entry.id   AF-A0A7S4VYB9-F1
#
_cell.length_a   1.000
_cell.length_b   1.000
_cell.length_c   1.000
_cell.angle_alpha   90.00
_cell.angle_beta   90.00
_cell.angle_gamma   90.00
#
_symmetry.space_group_name_H-M   'P 1'
#
loop_
_entity.id
_entity.type
_entity.pdbx_description
1 polymer ?
#
loop_
_entity_poly.entity_id
_entity_poly.type
_entity_poly.pdbx_seq_one_letter_code
_entity_poly.pdbx_strand_id
1 'polypeptide(L)'
;SSCVRLQRAARTRAPGAGAMRGWAPRGVAPPRPVTSALAAGALGSLRRAAVQQRLHRSSQRAQHAGALRTAEETAARSVLASRLAALAGTSAAAHCARRPRRPGSSRRRRRRPAVVAAASPEAAAANAPASRAEEVDVVVVGAGPAGTLMAHLLAERHGRSVCLVDPRASAPWPNNYGVWQEEWDALEAKLQVGLNECLDCQWGVTDCFFGGSWEMPVEERLRVDRAYARVDRTKLKTRLQSAGVRVLEEALEAEVVATNIYAGGKLQHDAEGSTLTLASGRTLRAKIVVDATGSESRLTRRLPGAGEPPAPDPGYQIAWGMECIVDGATHYDTAAMTLFDYRTDHLSFDPAWEERAQQSPTFMYAMPLGPAEGGKAQRVFFEETSLVARPAVSFEECKKRCLARLEFLGVSVRPGSITEEEYCYIPMGGALPEPGQRVVAFGGAAATVHPSTGYQLCRMMAGAKEAADAIGKGLSDPGVIRPDAVAAAAYEALWSPENQAQRDFAVFGGEFLMTLDVEGLRGWFNGFFRLPEPLWAGFLAGWPTLPGNENHESWLARISFGLQLLVKLPVPIALRLTGGIAKYTLDYGIGLVRSVTPFFGAPPSYAWSPPVPVDELGDMAAKREAKAMMAERAASGH
;
A
#
# COMPACT_ATOMS: atom_id res chain seq x y z
N SER A 1 -49.39 32.27 6.07
CA SER A 1 -50.36 33.15 6.75
C SER A 1 -49.68 33.75 7.96
N SER A 2 -49.09 34.95 7.83
CA SER A 2 -49.66 36.25 8.29
C SER A 2 -49.73 36.29 9.84
N CYS A 3 -49.01 37.14 10.58
CA CYS A 3 -48.96 38.61 10.55
C CYS A 3 -47.67 39.10 11.27
N VAL A 4 -46.84 40.00 10.70
CA VAL A 4 -46.92 41.50 10.65
C VAL A 4 -46.53 42.16 12.00
N ARG A 5 -45.33 42.76 12.15
CA ARG A 5 -44.86 44.16 11.83
C ARG A 5 -45.47 45.21 12.80
N LEU A 6 -44.75 46.09 13.50
CA LEU A 6 -44.00 47.30 13.08
C LEU A 6 -43.48 48.03 14.36
N GLN A 7 -42.20 48.41 14.48
CA GLN A 7 -41.56 49.72 14.20
C GLN A 7 -41.82 50.92 15.16
N ARG A 8 -40.72 51.51 15.69
CA ARG A 8 -40.22 52.91 15.54
C ARG A 8 -39.21 53.19 16.68
N ALA A 9 -37.92 53.55 16.53
CA ALA A 9 -37.16 54.47 15.69
C ALA A 9 -37.24 55.97 16.08
N ALA A 10 -36.13 56.53 16.62
CA ALA A 10 -35.53 57.87 16.36
C ALA A 10 -34.39 58.11 17.39
N ARG A 11 -33.10 58.16 17.05
CA ARG A 11 -32.28 59.13 16.26
C ARG A 11 -31.73 60.32 17.08
N THR A 12 -30.37 60.39 17.07
CA THR A 12 -29.48 61.59 16.97
C THR A 12 -29.39 62.51 18.20
N ARG A 13 -28.26 63.12 18.59
CA ARG A 13 -27.10 63.67 17.86
C ARG A 13 -25.99 64.05 18.88
N ALA A 14 -24.72 63.94 18.51
CA ALA A 14 -23.58 64.61 19.17
C ALA A 14 -23.51 66.11 18.78
N PRO A 15 -22.85 66.99 19.57
CA PRO A 15 -21.45 67.41 19.30
C PRO A 15 -20.66 67.60 20.63
N GLY A 16 -19.38 67.93 20.75
CA GLY A 16 -18.32 68.49 19.91
C GLY A 16 -17.13 68.86 20.84
N ALA A 17 -15.96 69.08 20.25
CA ALA A 17 -14.63 69.17 20.89
C ALA A 17 -14.37 70.40 21.80
N GLY A 18 -13.36 70.29 22.68
CA GLY A 18 -12.75 71.40 23.43
C GLY A 18 -11.52 70.94 24.24
N ALA A 19 -10.43 71.71 24.17
CA ALA A 19 -9.06 71.27 24.46
C ALA A 19 -8.48 71.72 25.83
N MET A 20 -7.35 71.09 26.17
CA MET A 20 -6.13 71.62 26.83
C MET A 20 -5.93 71.59 28.38
N ARG A 21 -4.74 71.04 28.71
CA ARG A 21 -3.83 71.24 29.89
C ARG A 21 -4.31 70.63 31.21
N GLY A 22 -3.51 69.92 32.00
CA GLY A 22 -2.09 69.54 31.97
C GLY A 22 -1.70 69.13 33.39
N TRP A 23 -1.00 68.01 33.56
CA TRP A 23 -0.26 67.71 34.80
C TRP A 23 0.83 66.67 34.54
N ALA A 24 2.04 66.98 34.98
CA ALA A 24 3.26 66.20 34.81
C ALA A 24 3.45 65.20 35.96
N PRO A 25 4.24 64.13 35.76
CA PRO A 25 5.00 63.50 36.83
C PRO A 25 6.51 63.63 36.63
N ARG A 26 7.21 63.68 37.77
CA ARG A 26 8.65 63.89 37.95
C ARG A 26 9.48 62.70 37.47
N GLY A 27 10.71 63.01 37.05
CA GLY A 27 11.65 62.10 36.41
C GLY A 27 12.46 61.19 37.35
N VAL A 28 13.04 60.17 36.72
CA VAL A 28 14.09 59.29 37.25
C VAL A 28 15.21 59.25 36.20
N ALA A 29 16.45 59.41 36.66
CA ALA A 29 17.66 59.61 35.86
C ALA A 29 18.13 58.33 35.12
N PRO A 30 18.90 58.47 34.01
CA PRO A 30 19.42 57.32 33.25
C PRO A 30 20.76 56.81 33.84
N PRO A 31 21.08 55.51 33.73
CA PRO A 31 22.39 54.98 34.13
C PRO A 31 23.45 55.14 33.02
N ARG A 32 24.71 55.29 33.44
CA ARG A 32 25.92 55.43 32.63
C ARG A 32 26.33 54.12 31.92
N PRO A 33 27.07 54.17 30.79
CA PRO A 33 27.45 52.98 30.03
C PRO A 33 28.63 52.25 30.68
N VAL A 34 28.53 50.92 30.77
CA VAL A 34 29.62 50.02 31.13
C VAL A 34 30.25 49.47 29.84
N THR A 35 31.57 49.56 29.76
CA THR A 35 32.42 49.12 28.65
C THR A 35 32.31 47.61 28.37
N SER A 36 31.86 47.22 27.17
CA SER A 36 31.72 45.82 26.72
C SER A 36 32.81 45.36 25.73
N ALA A 37 34.08 45.65 26.02
CA ALA A 37 35.19 45.28 25.12
C ALA A 37 35.76 43.86 25.36
N LEU A 38 35.43 43.19 26.48
CA LEU A 38 36.01 41.88 26.84
C LEU A 38 35.15 40.66 26.44
N ALA A 39 33.86 40.84 26.12
CA ALA A 39 32.98 39.73 25.73
C ALA A 39 33.02 39.40 24.22
N ALA A 40 33.34 40.39 23.36
CA ALA A 40 33.40 40.20 21.91
C ALA A 40 34.64 39.38 21.47
N GLY A 41 35.75 39.47 22.21
CA GLY A 41 36.98 38.71 21.93
C GLY A 41 36.83 37.20 22.19
N ALA A 42 36.10 36.82 23.24
CA ALA A 42 35.88 35.42 23.62
C ALA A 42 34.87 34.71 22.70
N LEU A 43 33.83 35.40 22.22
CA LEU A 43 32.88 34.87 21.23
C LEU A 43 33.52 34.73 19.83
N GLY A 44 34.45 35.62 19.48
CA GLY A 44 35.20 35.56 18.22
C GLY A 44 36.22 34.41 18.15
N SER A 45 36.87 34.07 19.26
CA SER A 45 37.81 32.95 19.34
C SER A 45 37.10 31.59 19.32
N LEU A 46 35.96 31.46 20.02
CA LEU A 46 35.13 30.24 20.00
C LEU A 46 34.52 29.96 18.62
N ARG A 47 34.09 30.99 17.88
CA ARG A 47 33.61 30.82 16.50
C ARG A 47 34.72 30.38 15.53
N ARG A 48 35.94 30.90 15.65
CA ARG A 48 37.08 30.47 14.82
C ARG A 48 37.52 29.03 15.13
N ALA A 49 37.54 28.65 16.41
CA ALA A 49 37.82 27.28 16.82
C ALA A 49 36.78 26.29 16.28
N ALA A 50 35.49 26.64 16.32
CA ALA A 50 34.41 25.80 15.80
C ALA A 50 34.42 25.65 14.27
N VAL A 51 34.89 26.67 13.53
CA VAL A 51 35.07 26.60 12.07
C VAL A 51 36.29 25.75 11.70
N GLN A 52 37.41 25.89 12.41
CA GLN A 52 38.59 25.04 12.20
C GLN A 52 38.29 23.56 12.52
N GLN A 53 37.53 23.27 13.59
CA GLN A 53 37.10 21.91 13.91
C GLN A 53 36.19 21.31 12.82
N ARG A 54 35.30 22.11 12.23
CA ARG A 54 34.44 21.68 11.11
C ARG A 54 35.24 21.36 9.84
N LEU A 55 36.21 22.22 9.49
CA LEU A 55 37.10 21.99 8.34
C LEU A 55 38.01 20.77 8.53
N HIS A 56 38.46 20.51 9.77
CA HIS A 56 39.27 19.33 10.07
C HIS A 56 38.44 18.04 9.97
N ARG A 57 37.18 18.06 10.43
CA ARG A 57 36.24 16.94 10.31
C ARG A 57 35.81 16.67 8.86
N SER A 58 35.64 17.72 8.03
CA SER A 58 35.33 17.54 6.60
C SER A 58 36.51 16.93 5.83
N SER A 59 37.74 17.33 6.17
CA SER A 59 38.96 16.75 5.60
C SER A 59 39.13 15.27 5.98
N GLN A 60 38.84 14.90 7.24
CA GLN A 60 38.89 13.50 7.68
C GLN A 60 37.80 12.64 7.01
N ARG A 61 36.58 13.18 6.83
CA ARG A 61 35.50 12.49 6.10
C ARG A 61 35.85 12.27 4.62
N ALA A 62 36.48 13.23 3.96
CA ALA A 62 36.93 13.10 2.57
C ALA A 62 38.02 12.02 2.41
N GLN A 63 38.95 11.91 3.36
CA GLN A 63 39.99 10.87 3.38
C GLN A 63 39.39 9.47 3.64
N HIS A 64 38.40 9.37 4.54
CA HIS A 64 37.74 8.10 4.83
C HIS A 64 36.85 7.61 3.67
N ALA A 65 36.16 8.51 2.99
CA ALA A 65 35.37 8.20 1.79
C ALA A 65 36.26 7.75 0.60
N GLY A 66 37.47 8.31 0.47
CA GLY A 66 38.46 7.84 -0.50
C GLY A 66 38.94 6.41 -0.23
N ALA A 67 39.20 6.08 1.04
CA ALA A 67 39.63 4.73 1.45
C ALA A 67 38.54 3.66 1.25
N LEU A 68 37.27 4.00 1.53
CA LEU A 68 36.12 3.10 1.32
C LEU A 68 35.88 2.81 -0.18
N ARG A 69 35.99 3.81 -1.05
CA ARG A 69 35.90 3.61 -2.52
C ARG A 69 36.99 2.68 -3.05
N THR A 70 38.22 2.81 -2.56
CA THR A 70 39.30 1.90 -2.97
C THR A 70 39.10 0.46 -2.46
N ALA A 71 38.46 0.28 -1.31
CA ALA A 71 38.14 -1.05 -0.77
C ALA A 71 36.99 -1.71 -1.55
N GLU A 72 35.95 -0.96 -1.90
CA GLU A 72 34.82 -1.45 -2.71
C GLU A 72 35.23 -1.80 -4.15
N GLU A 73 36.10 -1.00 -4.79
CA GLU A 73 36.63 -1.31 -6.11
C GLU A 73 37.50 -2.58 -6.10
N THR A 74 38.23 -2.84 -5.01
CA THR A 74 39.06 -4.04 -4.85
C THR A 74 38.19 -5.29 -4.62
N ALA A 75 37.11 -5.16 -3.84
CA ALA A 75 36.15 -6.24 -3.61
C ALA A 75 35.34 -6.58 -4.88
N ALA A 76 34.90 -5.56 -5.63
CA ALA A 76 34.17 -5.76 -6.89
C ALA A 76 35.03 -6.48 -7.96
N ARG A 77 36.33 -6.15 -8.04
CA ARG A 77 37.28 -6.84 -8.93
C ARG A 77 37.52 -8.30 -8.54
N SER A 78 37.54 -8.61 -7.25
CA SER A 78 37.67 -9.98 -6.74
C SER A 78 36.44 -10.84 -7.07
N VAL A 79 35.23 -10.30 -6.90
CA VAL A 79 33.97 -11.01 -7.19
C VAL A 79 33.80 -11.24 -8.71
N LEU A 80 34.20 -10.28 -9.53
CA LEU A 80 34.16 -10.41 -11.00
C LEU A 80 35.16 -11.47 -11.50
N ALA A 81 36.36 -11.54 -10.89
CA ALA A 81 37.36 -12.56 -11.21
C ALA A 81 36.90 -13.99 -10.84
N SER A 82 36.23 -14.16 -9.69
CA SER A 82 35.65 -15.45 -9.29
C SER A 82 34.49 -15.90 -10.18
N ARG A 83 33.69 -14.97 -10.70
CA ARG A 83 32.59 -15.29 -11.63
C ARG A 83 33.06 -15.62 -13.04
N LEU A 84 34.14 -14.99 -13.52
CA LEU A 84 34.75 -15.32 -14.81
C LEU A 84 35.47 -16.69 -14.80
N ALA A 85 36.05 -17.09 -13.67
CA ALA A 85 36.62 -18.44 -13.51
C ALA A 85 35.56 -19.56 -13.51
N ALA A 86 34.34 -19.27 -13.05
CA ALA A 86 33.22 -20.22 -13.06
C ALA A 86 32.56 -20.40 -14.44
N LEU A 87 32.73 -19.44 -15.36
CA LEU A 87 32.17 -19.48 -16.72
C LEU A 87 33.08 -20.18 -17.74
N ALA A 88 34.33 -20.48 -17.40
CA ALA A 88 35.32 -21.05 -18.32
C ALA A 88 35.56 -22.58 -18.18
N GLY A 89 34.81 -23.28 -17.32
CA GLY A 89 35.07 -24.68 -16.99
C GLY A 89 33.92 -25.63 -17.31
N THR A 90 33.76 -26.03 -18.57
CA THR A 90 32.99 -27.24 -18.92
C THR A 90 33.71 -28.09 -19.95
N SER A 91 34.19 -29.27 -19.53
CA SER A 91 34.01 -30.57 -20.20
C SER A 91 34.95 -31.62 -19.58
N ALA A 92 34.39 -32.73 -19.07
CA ALA A 92 34.76 -34.11 -19.47
C ALA A 92 34.27 -35.20 -18.48
N ALA A 93 33.43 -36.09 -19.04
CA ALA A 93 33.44 -37.56 -18.95
C ALA A 93 33.24 -38.35 -17.62
N ALA A 94 32.28 -39.27 -17.75
CA ALA A 94 31.96 -40.47 -16.98
C ALA A 94 33.13 -41.28 -16.37
N HIS A 95 32.91 -41.92 -15.21
CA HIS A 95 33.11 -43.37 -15.03
C HIS A 95 32.55 -43.92 -13.70
N CYS A 96 32.22 -45.21 -13.76
CA CYS A 96 31.62 -46.10 -12.78
C CYS A 96 32.59 -46.52 -11.65
N ALA A 97 32.14 -46.72 -10.39
CA ALA A 97 32.58 -47.82 -9.49
C ALA A 97 32.00 -47.79 -8.05
N ARG A 98 31.29 -48.87 -7.70
CA ARG A 98 31.28 -49.71 -6.47
C ARG A 98 31.66 -49.14 -5.08
N ARG A 99 30.69 -49.23 -4.13
CA ARG A 99 30.65 -49.91 -2.79
C ARG A 99 31.91 -49.93 -1.88
N PRO A 100 31.78 -49.83 -0.52
CA PRO A 100 31.14 -50.90 0.28
C PRO A 100 30.40 -50.56 1.60
N ARG A 101 29.64 -51.59 2.02
CA ARG A 101 28.92 -51.94 3.28
C ARG A 101 29.75 -51.81 4.58
N ARG A 102 29.22 -51.63 5.82
CA ARG A 102 28.34 -52.47 6.73
C ARG A 102 28.43 -51.85 8.18
N PRO A 103 27.91 -52.41 9.32
CA PRO A 103 26.72 -53.25 9.64
C PRO A 103 25.92 -52.91 10.96
N GLY A 104 24.69 -53.45 11.06
CA GLY A 104 24.08 -54.08 12.28
C GLY A 104 22.99 -53.29 13.03
N SER A 105 21.86 -53.83 13.54
CA SER A 105 21.45 -55.19 13.97
C SER A 105 19.90 -55.32 13.98
N SER A 106 19.32 -56.37 13.38
CA SER A 106 18.58 -57.52 13.95
C SER A 106 17.36 -57.28 14.89
N ARG A 107 16.15 -57.71 14.49
CA ARG A 107 15.47 -58.91 15.03
C ARG A 107 14.07 -59.20 14.42
N ARG A 108 13.97 -60.43 13.87
CA ARG A 108 12.87 -61.42 13.79
C ARG A 108 11.38 -61.02 13.76
N ARG A 109 10.73 -61.48 12.68
CA ARG A 109 9.30 -61.81 12.55
C ARG A 109 8.83 -62.89 13.54
N ARG A 110 7.58 -62.78 14.00
CA ARG A 110 6.71 -63.91 14.40
C ARG A 110 5.35 -63.77 13.67
N ARG A 111 4.81 -64.90 13.22
CA ARG A 111 3.49 -65.07 12.57
C ARG A 111 2.51 -65.74 13.54
N ARG A 112 1.21 -65.42 13.35
CA ARG A 112 -0.05 -66.18 13.63
C ARG A 112 -1.02 -65.45 14.57
N PRO A 113 -2.34 -65.74 14.55
CA PRO A 113 -3.23 -66.19 13.46
C PRO A 113 -4.52 -65.33 13.36
N ALA A 114 -5.40 -65.67 12.42
CA ALA A 114 -6.69 -65.03 12.19
C ALA A 114 -7.67 -65.15 13.38
N VAL A 115 -8.36 -64.05 13.69
CA VAL A 115 -9.54 -64.01 14.57
C VAL A 115 -10.64 -63.29 13.79
N VAL A 116 -11.78 -63.96 13.63
CA VAL A 116 -13.02 -63.38 13.14
C VAL A 116 -13.66 -62.63 14.31
N ALA A 117 -13.84 -61.31 14.19
CA ALA A 117 -14.59 -60.51 15.16
C ALA A 117 -15.35 -59.38 14.45
N ALA A 118 -16.67 -59.39 14.69
CA ALA A 118 -17.71 -58.37 14.55
C ALA A 118 -17.50 -57.19 13.58
N ALA A 119 -18.49 -57.00 12.70
CA ALA A 119 -18.62 -55.82 11.84
C ALA A 119 -18.59 -54.51 12.66
N SER A 120 -17.58 -53.67 12.39
CA SER A 120 -17.46 -52.31 12.92
C SER A 120 -18.59 -51.41 12.38
N PRO A 121 -19.00 -50.36 13.13
CA PRO A 121 -19.98 -49.37 12.68
C PRO A 121 -19.53 -48.56 11.44
N GLU A 122 -18.29 -48.71 10.98
CA GLU A 122 -17.73 -48.04 9.80
C GLU A 122 -18.42 -48.41 8.48
N ALA A 123 -19.11 -49.54 8.40
CA ALA A 123 -19.85 -49.92 7.18
C ALA A 123 -21.17 -49.16 7.01
N ALA A 124 -21.67 -48.46 8.05
CA ALA A 124 -22.91 -47.68 7.98
C ALA A 124 -22.70 -46.21 7.57
N ALA A 125 -21.44 -45.74 7.54
CA ALA A 125 -21.10 -44.38 7.11
C ALA A 125 -20.86 -44.25 5.59
N ALA A 126 -20.78 -45.37 4.86
CA ALA A 126 -20.49 -45.39 3.42
C ALA A 126 -21.72 -45.15 2.51
N ASN A 127 -22.90 -44.90 3.08
CA ASN A 127 -24.16 -44.69 2.34
C ASN A 127 -24.94 -43.44 2.78
N ALA A 128 -24.30 -42.48 3.46
CA ALA A 128 -24.88 -41.15 3.56
C ALA A 128 -24.81 -40.50 2.16
N PRO A 129 -25.92 -39.97 1.60
CA PRO A 129 -25.85 -39.24 0.35
C PRO A 129 -24.85 -38.09 0.55
N ALA A 130 -23.82 -38.02 -0.30
CA ALA A 130 -22.90 -36.90 -0.30
C ALA A 130 -23.72 -35.61 -0.26
N SER A 131 -23.55 -34.81 0.80
CA SER A 131 -24.30 -33.56 0.95
C SER A 131 -24.08 -32.76 -0.32
N ARG A 132 -25.15 -32.58 -1.12
CA ARG A 132 -25.07 -31.89 -2.41
C ARG A 132 -24.42 -30.53 -2.17
N ALA A 133 -23.33 -30.25 -2.90
CA ALA A 133 -22.61 -29.00 -2.75
C ALA A 133 -23.57 -27.82 -2.93
N GLU A 134 -23.45 -26.81 -2.09
CA GLU A 134 -24.32 -25.65 -2.13
C GLU A 134 -23.90 -24.78 -3.32
N GLU A 135 -24.78 -24.63 -4.31
CA GLU A 135 -24.49 -23.94 -5.57
C GLU A 135 -24.77 -22.44 -5.48
N VAL A 136 -23.80 -21.64 -5.91
CA VAL A 136 -23.89 -20.18 -6.07
C VAL A 136 -23.20 -19.75 -7.36
N ASP A 137 -23.48 -18.55 -7.86
CA ASP A 137 -22.79 -18.02 -9.02
C ASP A 137 -21.35 -17.63 -8.68
N VAL A 138 -21.17 -16.93 -7.55
CA VAL A 138 -19.86 -16.40 -7.15
C VAL A 138 -19.58 -16.68 -5.67
N VAL A 139 -18.38 -17.18 -5.38
CA VAL A 139 -17.82 -17.15 -4.02
C VAL A 139 -16.78 -16.04 -3.94
N VAL A 140 -16.91 -15.16 -2.96
CA VAL A 140 -15.92 -14.12 -2.65
C VAL A 140 -15.21 -14.54 -1.36
N VAL A 141 -13.88 -14.67 -1.39
CA VAL A 141 -13.08 -15.07 -0.23
C VAL A 141 -12.37 -13.84 0.33
N GLY A 142 -12.62 -13.50 1.59
CA GLY A 142 -12.11 -12.31 2.27
C GLY A 142 -13.16 -11.22 2.44
N ALA A 143 -13.46 -10.83 3.67
CA ALA A 143 -14.52 -9.87 4.04
C ALA A 143 -13.98 -8.48 4.41
N GLY A 144 -12.82 -8.11 3.88
CA GLY A 144 -12.33 -6.73 3.90
C GLY A 144 -13.17 -5.79 3.02
N PRO A 145 -12.77 -4.52 2.88
CA PRO A 145 -13.48 -3.56 2.02
C PRO A 145 -13.66 -4.06 0.58
N ALA A 146 -12.62 -4.69 0.02
CA ALA A 146 -12.63 -5.20 -1.34
C ALA A 146 -13.67 -6.30 -1.57
N GLY A 147 -13.67 -7.34 -0.74
CA GLY A 147 -14.59 -8.46 -0.90
C GLY A 147 -16.03 -8.08 -0.56
N THR A 148 -16.23 -7.23 0.45
CA THR A 148 -17.57 -6.76 0.82
C THR A 148 -18.18 -5.92 -0.30
N LEU A 149 -17.42 -5.00 -0.90
CA LEU A 149 -17.88 -4.22 -2.04
C LEU A 149 -18.15 -5.09 -3.27
N MET A 150 -17.23 -5.99 -3.63
CA MET A 150 -17.43 -6.88 -4.78
C MET A 150 -18.67 -7.77 -4.62
N ALA A 151 -18.86 -8.35 -3.43
CA ALA A 151 -20.05 -9.14 -3.13
C ALA A 151 -21.33 -8.31 -3.24
N HIS A 152 -21.33 -7.08 -2.71
CA HIS A 152 -22.44 -6.14 -2.84
C HIS A 152 -22.78 -5.84 -4.29
N LEU A 153 -21.78 -5.46 -5.11
CA LEU A 153 -22.00 -5.09 -6.51
C LEU A 153 -22.54 -6.29 -7.33
N LEU A 154 -21.98 -7.48 -7.13
CA LEU A 154 -22.43 -8.69 -7.83
C LEU A 154 -23.86 -9.08 -7.45
N ALA A 155 -24.23 -8.98 -6.17
CA ALA A 155 -25.58 -9.29 -5.70
C ALA A 155 -26.58 -8.20 -6.13
N GLU A 156 -26.37 -6.94 -5.75
CA GLU A 156 -27.34 -5.86 -5.90
C GLU A 156 -27.44 -5.33 -7.33
N ARG A 157 -26.32 -5.22 -8.07
CA ARG A 157 -26.34 -4.67 -9.44
C ARG A 157 -26.52 -5.73 -10.52
N HIS A 158 -26.01 -6.93 -10.30
CA HIS A 158 -26.04 -8.00 -11.30
C HIS A 158 -26.99 -9.15 -10.96
N GLY A 159 -27.63 -9.12 -9.79
CA GLY A 159 -28.58 -10.15 -9.36
C GLY A 159 -27.94 -11.54 -9.22
N ARG A 160 -26.63 -11.62 -8.94
CA ARG A 160 -25.93 -12.90 -8.79
C ARG A 160 -26.17 -13.47 -7.40
N SER A 161 -26.24 -14.80 -7.31
CA SER A 161 -26.15 -15.49 -6.02
C SER A 161 -24.69 -15.47 -5.54
N VAL A 162 -24.44 -14.82 -4.39
CA VAL A 162 -23.08 -14.61 -3.87
C VAL A 162 -22.94 -15.19 -2.47
N CYS A 163 -21.83 -15.90 -2.24
CA CYS A 163 -21.39 -16.31 -0.91
C CYS A 163 -20.07 -15.62 -0.54
N LEU A 164 -20.08 -14.80 0.50
CA LEU A 164 -18.90 -14.17 1.09
C LEU A 164 -18.36 -15.06 2.21
N VAL A 165 -17.10 -15.51 2.09
CA VAL A 165 -16.43 -16.43 3.01
C VAL A 165 -15.25 -15.74 3.67
N ASP A 166 -15.27 -15.61 5.00
CA ASP A 166 -14.15 -15.08 5.77
C ASP A 166 -14.27 -15.52 7.25
N PRO A 167 -13.21 -16.02 7.90
CA PRO A 167 -13.29 -16.51 9.28
C PRO A 167 -13.58 -15.43 10.32
N ARG A 168 -13.54 -14.15 9.94
CA ARG A 168 -13.85 -12.98 10.78
C ARG A 168 -14.80 -12.04 10.06
N ALA A 169 -15.73 -12.58 9.26
CA ALA A 169 -16.67 -11.79 8.46
C ALA A 169 -17.47 -10.78 9.31
N SER A 170 -17.77 -11.09 10.57
CA SER A 170 -18.47 -10.20 11.50
C SER A 170 -17.57 -9.17 12.21
N ALA A 171 -16.25 -9.39 12.27
CA ALA A 171 -15.33 -8.51 12.99
C ALA A 171 -15.20 -7.12 12.34
N PRO A 172 -14.93 -6.04 13.09
CA PRO A 172 -14.67 -4.74 12.50
C PRO A 172 -13.43 -4.77 11.59
N TRP A 173 -13.40 -3.91 10.57
CA TRP A 173 -12.18 -3.72 9.81
C TRP A 173 -11.13 -3.03 10.70
N PRO A 174 -9.89 -3.54 10.76
CA PRO A 174 -8.90 -3.06 11.72
C PRO A 174 -8.25 -1.72 11.33
N ASN A 175 -8.23 -1.38 10.04
CA ASN A 175 -7.48 -0.23 9.53
C ASN A 175 -8.35 1.03 9.47
N ASN A 176 -7.75 2.20 9.67
CA ASN A 176 -8.36 3.48 9.34
C ASN A 176 -8.13 3.80 7.87
N TYR A 177 -9.03 4.60 7.29
CA TYR A 177 -8.94 5.00 5.90
C TYR A 177 -9.09 6.51 5.77
N GLY A 178 -8.03 7.14 5.26
CA GLY A 178 -8.06 8.51 4.77
C GLY A 178 -8.25 8.54 3.26
N VAL A 179 -9.04 9.48 2.76
CA VAL A 179 -9.34 9.65 1.33
C VAL A 179 -9.34 11.11 0.93
N TRP A 180 -8.92 11.41 -0.30
CA TRP A 180 -9.19 12.71 -0.90
C TRP A 180 -10.68 12.85 -1.16
N GLN A 181 -11.29 13.93 -0.70
CA GLN A 181 -12.74 14.07 -0.75
C GLN A 181 -13.26 14.10 -2.20
N GLU A 182 -12.54 14.74 -3.11
CA GLU A 182 -12.88 14.79 -4.54
C GLU A 182 -12.92 13.39 -5.18
N GLU A 183 -11.98 12.51 -4.83
CA GLU A 183 -11.97 11.12 -5.31
C GLU A 183 -13.13 10.32 -4.73
N TRP A 184 -13.46 10.55 -3.46
CA TRP A 184 -14.58 9.90 -2.78
C TRP A 184 -15.93 10.31 -3.38
N ASP A 185 -16.10 11.60 -3.69
CA ASP A 185 -17.30 12.12 -4.36
C ASP A 185 -17.46 11.56 -5.78
N ALA A 186 -16.35 11.43 -6.53
CA ALA A 186 -16.36 10.80 -7.84
C ALA A 186 -16.77 9.31 -7.75
N LEU A 187 -16.31 8.61 -6.71
CA LEU A 187 -16.72 7.23 -6.44
C LEU A 187 -18.19 7.13 -6.03
N GLU A 188 -18.72 8.08 -5.26
CA GLU A 188 -20.15 8.11 -4.93
C GLU A 188 -20.98 8.30 -6.21
N ALA A 189 -20.57 9.19 -7.10
CA ALA A 189 -21.26 9.36 -8.38
C ALA A 189 -21.22 8.07 -9.24
N LYS A 190 -20.12 7.32 -9.19
CA LYS A 190 -19.92 6.07 -9.95
C LYS A 190 -20.65 4.87 -9.34
N LEU A 191 -20.54 4.70 -8.03
CA LEU A 191 -20.99 3.52 -7.28
C LEU A 191 -22.35 3.71 -6.62
N GLN A 192 -22.81 4.93 -6.37
CA GLN A 192 -24.15 5.24 -5.87
C GLN A 192 -24.58 4.33 -4.69
N VAL A 193 -23.65 4.08 -3.77
CA VAL A 193 -23.88 3.22 -2.58
C VAL A 193 -23.97 4.05 -1.31
N GLY A 194 -24.01 5.39 -1.38
CA GLY A 194 -24.08 6.26 -0.20
C GLY A 194 -22.76 6.34 0.56
N LEU A 195 -21.64 6.42 -0.17
CA LEU A 195 -20.29 6.55 0.38
C LEU A 195 -20.13 7.83 1.20
N ASN A 196 -20.73 8.94 0.78
CA ASN A 196 -20.60 10.23 1.47
C ASN A 196 -21.21 10.23 2.87
N GLU A 197 -22.18 9.35 3.14
CA GLU A 197 -22.76 9.14 4.47
C GLU A 197 -21.83 8.34 5.41
N CYS A 198 -20.75 7.78 4.86
CA CYS A 198 -19.78 6.95 5.57
C CYS A 198 -18.50 7.72 5.93
N LEU A 199 -18.52 9.05 5.93
CA LEU A 199 -17.43 9.88 6.44
C LEU A 199 -17.70 10.30 7.88
N ASP A 200 -16.70 10.21 8.77
CA ASP A 200 -16.81 10.69 10.16
C ASP A 200 -16.08 12.00 10.45
N CYS A 201 -15.09 12.36 9.62
CA CYS A 201 -14.37 13.63 9.73
C CYS A 201 -13.93 14.13 8.35
N GLN A 202 -13.94 15.45 8.16
CA GLN A 202 -13.56 16.13 6.92
C GLN A 202 -12.76 17.38 7.26
N TRP A 203 -11.71 17.63 6.48
CA TRP A 203 -10.87 18.81 6.58
C TRP A 203 -10.84 19.49 5.20
N GLY A 204 -11.13 20.79 5.15
CA GLY A 204 -11.19 21.53 3.89
C GLY A 204 -9.82 21.73 3.23
N VAL A 205 -8.75 21.62 4.01
CA VAL A 205 -7.37 21.84 3.57
C VAL A 205 -6.44 20.77 4.14
N THR A 206 -5.29 20.60 3.49
CA THR A 206 -4.27 19.63 3.88
C THR A 206 -2.93 20.32 4.11
N ASP A 207 -2.21 19.94 5.16
CA ASP A 207 -0.92 20.52 5.54
C ASP A 207 0.24 19.54 5.31
N CYS A 208 1.37 20.12 4.89
CA CYS A 208 2.65 19.45 4.78
C CYS A 208 3.78 20.30 5.39
N PHE A 209 4.79 19.64 5.95
CA PHE A 209 6.01 20.23 6.51
C PHE A 209 7.23 19.52 5.90
N PHE A 210 7.94 20.23 5.03
CA PHE A 210 9.16 19.75 4.35
C PHE A 210 10.41 20.57 4.70
N GLY A 211 10.32 21.39 5.75
CA GLY A 211 11.37 22.28 6.21
C GLY A 211 12.62 21.58 6.77
N GLY A 212 13.72 22.31 6.87
CA GLY A 212 14.98 21.86 7.47
C GLY A 212 16.08 21.47 6.48
N SER A 213 15.86 21.70 5.18
CA SER A 213 16.81 21.49 4.08
C SER A 213 16.47 22.45 2.94
N TRP A 214 17.35 22.60 1.93
CA TRP A 214 17.07 23.39 0.72
C TRP A 214 16.64 24.84 0.95
N GLU A 215 17.20 25.48 1.99
CA GLU A 215 16.86 26.86 2.40
C GLU A 215 15.40 27.03 2.88
N MET A 216 14.66 25.93 3.08
CA MET A 216 13.33 25.93 3.66
C MET A 216 13.42 25.93 5.20
N PRO A 217 12.87 26.95 5.90
CA PRO A 217 12.80 26.96 7.36
C PRO A 217 12.08 25.72 7.91
N VAL A 218 12.49 25.23 9.08
CA VAL A 218 11.95 23.99 9.67
C VAL A 218 10.44 24.11 9.92
N GLU A 219 10.00 25.28 10.34
CA GLU A 219 8.61 25.64 10.63
C GLU A 219 7.77 25.98 9.39
N GLU A 220 8.37 25.97 8.18
CA GLU A 220 7.64 26.28 6.95
C GLU A 220 6.52 25.26 6.72
N ARG A 221 5.29 25.79 6.64
CA ARG A 221 4.07 25.03 6.38
C ARG A 221 3.64 25.25 4.94
N LEU A 222 3.57 24.16 4.18
CA LEU A 222 2.88 24.14 2.89
C LEU A 222 1.43 23.72 3.11
N ARG A 223 0.50 24.63 2.81
CA ARG A 223 -0.94 24.33 2.81
C ARG A 223 -1.43 24.09 1.40
N VAL A 224 -2.08 22.95 1.20
CA VAL A 224 -2.75 22.56 -0.04
C VAL A 224 -4.24 22.78 0.13
N ASP A 225 -4.85 23.49 -0.82
CA ASP A 225 -6.30 23.78 -0.86
C ASP A 225 -7.08 22.58 -1.44
N ARG A 226 -6.83 21.40 -0.87
CA ARG A 226 -7.46 20.13 -1.27
C ARG A 226 -7.99 19.43 -0.02
N ALA A 227 -9.29 19.14 -0.05
CA ALA A 227 -9.99 18.54 1.07
C ALA A 227 -9.67 17.05 1.25
N TYR A 228 -9.59 16.64 2.50
CA TYR A 228 -9.34 15.26 2.91
C TYR A 228 -10.42 14.80 3.87
N ALA A 229 -10.68 13.50 3.93
CA ALA A 229 -11.70 12.93 4.80
C ALA A 229 -11.23 11.63 5.44
N ARG A 230 -11.78 11.33 6.61
CA ARG A 230 -11.67 10.02 7.25
C ARG A 230 -12.97 9.26 7.06
N VAL A 231 -12.84 7.99 6.68
CA VAL A 231 -13.96 7.08 6.46
C VAL A 231 -14.33 6.40 7.77
N ASP A 232 -15.61 6.44 8.10
CA ASP A 232 -16.23 5.60 9.13
C ASP A 232 -16.32 4.16 8.61
N ARG A 233 -15.29 3.37 8.88
CA ARG A 233 -15.17 1.97 8.44
C ARG A 233 -16.33 1.09 8.89
N THR A 234 -16.94 1.41 10.03
CA THR A 234 -18.09 0.64 10.56
C THR A 234 -19.33 0.95 9.75
N LYS A 235 -19.64 2.25 9.53
CA LYS A 235 -20.77 2.64 8.67
C LYS A 235 -20.58 2.14 7.25
N LEU A 236 -19.37 2.23 6.69
CA LEU A 236 -19.09 1.73 5.34
C LEU A 236 -19.31 0.22 5.24
N LYS A 237 -18.80 -0.56 6.21
CA LYS A 237 -19.04 -2.01 6.24
C LYS A 237 -20.54 -2.33 6.30
N THR A 238 -21.28 -1.66 7.18
CA THR A 238 -22.74 -1.83 7.29
C THR A 238 -23.46 -1.41 6.01
N ARG A 239 -23.06 -0.30 5.38
CA ARG A 239 -23.67 0.19 4.14
C ARG A 239 -23.52 -0.81 2.98
N LEU A 240 -22.40 -1.52 2.93
CA LEU A 240 -22.11 -2.50 1.89
C LEU A 240 -22.69 -3.89 2.18
N GLN A 241 -23.22 -4.15 3.39
CA GLN A 241 -23.96 -5.39 3.64
C GLN A 241 -25.23 -5.43 2.80
N SER A 242 -25.51 -6.60 2.21
CA SER A 242 -26.67 -6.83 1.35
C SER A 242 -27.37 -8.11 1.80
N ALA A 243 -28.71 -8.08 1.78
CA ALA A 243 -29.51 -9.28 2.04
C ALA A 243 -29.38 -10.35 0.93
N GLY A 244 -28.94 -9.94 -0.27
CA GLY A 244 -28.63 -10.83 -1.39
C GLY A 244 -27.28 -11.54 -1.27
N VAL A 245 -26.45 -11.17 -0.29
CA VAL A 245 -25.16 -11.81 -0.02
C VAL A 245 -25.29 -12.76 1.16
N ARG A 246 -25.02 -14.04 0.92
CA ARG A 246 -24.86 -15.00 2.01
C ARG A 246 -23.46 -14.86 2.62
N VAL A 247 -23.38 -14.72 3.93
CA VAL A 247 -22.10 -14.62 4.64
C VAL A 247 -21.83 -15.92 5.41
N LEU A 248 -20.64 -16.49 5.24
CA LEU A 248 -20.15 -17.64 5.99
C LEU A 248 -18.89 -17.25 6.75
N GLU A 249 -18.96 -17.34 8.08
CA GLU A 249 -17.82 -17.09 8.96
C GLU A 249 -16.94 -18.34 9.06
N GLU A 250 -16.29 -18.69 7.94
CA GLU A 250 -15.48 -19.88 7.77
C GLU A 250 -14.19 -19.55 6.98
N ALA A 251 -13.17 -20.41 7.10
CA ALA A 251 -11.94 -20.28 6.34
C ALA A 251 -11.91 -21.22 5.12
N LEU A 252 -11.29 -20.75 4.04
CA LEU A 252 -10.81 -21.59 2.94
C LEU A 252 -9.30 -21.80 3.09
N GLU A 253 -8.91 -23.03 3.41
CA GLU A 253 -7.50 -23.41 3.56
C GLU A 253 -6.97 -23.99 2.24
N ALA A 254 -6.75 -23.13 1.26
CA ALA A 254 -6.17 -23.51 -0.03
C ALA A 254 -4.93 -22.65 -0.33
N GLU A 255 -3.97 -23.25 -1.03
CA GLU A 255 -2.73 -22.60 -1.45
C GLU A 255 -2.44 -22.94 -2.90
N VAL A 256 -2.24 -21.93 -3.74
CA VAL A 256 -1.92 -22.11 -5.16
C VAL A 256 -0.47 -22.59 -5.31
N VAL A 257 -0.28 -23.73 -5.97
CA VAL A 257 1.06 -24.32 -6.21
C VAL A 257 1.47 -24.23 -7.68
N ALA A 258 0.50 -24.18 -8.59
CA ALA A 258 0.66 -23.92 -10.01
C ALA A 258 -0.61 -23.25 -10.56
N THR A 259 -0.57 -22.73 -11.79
CA THR A 259 -1.72 -22.11 -12.44
C THR A 259 -2.94 -23.02 -12.35
N ASN A 260 -4.01 -22.56 -11.69
CA ASN A 260 -5.25 -23.32 -11.49
C ASN A 260 -5.10 -24.64 -10.72
N ILE A 261 -4.03 -24.81 -9.94
CA ILE A 261 -3.76 -26.01 -9.11
C ILE A 261 -3.49 -25.58 -7.67
N TYR A 262 -4.27 -26.14 -6.74
CA TYR A 262 -4.24 -25.80 -5.32
C TYR A 262 -3.88 -27.03 -4.47
N ALA A 263 -3.02 -26.82 -3.47
CA ALA A 263 -2.66 -27.83 -2.49
C ALA A 263 -3.87 -28.24 -1.63
N GLY A 264 -3.83 -29.48 -1.11
CA GLY A 264 -4.83 -29.98 -0.17
C GLY A 264 -6.22 -30.29 -0.76
N GLY A 265 -6.42 -30.05 -2.07
CA GLY A 265 -7.69 -30.38 -2.76
C GLY A 265 -8.90 -29.57 -2.27
N LYS A 266 -8.69 -28.48 -1.52
CA LYS A 266 -9.76 -27.64 -0.95
C LYS A 266 -10.35 -26.64 -1.95
N LEU A 267 -9.67 -26.40 -3.05
CA LEU A 267 -10.16 -25.64 -4.20
C LEU A 267 -9.83 -26.42 -5.47
N GLN A 268 -10.86 -26.82 -6.22
CA GLN A 268 -10.71 -27.64 -7.42
C GLN A 268 -11.54 -27.05 -8.56
N HIS A 269 -10.97 -27.03 -9.76
CA HIS A 269 -11.63 -26.54 -10.96
C HIS A 269 -12.02 -27.69 -11.90
N ASP A 270 -13.14 -27.54 -12.60
CA ASP A 270 -13.57 -28.42 -13.69
C ASP A 270 -14.04 -27.61 -14.92
N ALA A 271 -14.84 -28.16 -15.83
CA ALA A 271 -15.27 -27.42 -17.02
C ALA A 271 -16.25 -26.27 -16.71
N GLU A 272 -17.05 -26.39 -15.65
CA GLU A 272 -18.20 -25.53 -15.38
C GLU A 272 -17.95 -24.52 -14.26
N GLY A 273 -16.93 -24.75 -13.42
CA GLY A 273 -16.66 -23.85 -12.30
C GLY A 273 -15.60 -24.37 -11.34
N SER A 274 -15.85 -24.13 -10.05
CA SER A 274 -14.95 -24.42 -8.93
C SER A 274 -15.72 -25.01 -7.76
N THR A 275 -15.14 -26.02 -7.13
CA THR A 275 -15.63 -26.62 -5.88
C THR A 275 -14.68 -26.24 -4.75
N LEU A 276 -15.24 -25.70 -3.68
CA LEU A 276 -14.50 -25.24 -2.50
C LEU A 276 -14.92 -26.06 -1.29
N THR A 277 -13.96 -26.54 -0.51
CA THR A 277 -14.20 -27.21 0.76
C THR A 277 -13.66 -26.34 1.88
N LEU A 278 -14.58 -25.81 2.70
CA LEU A 278 -14.27 -24.94 3.83
C LEU A 278 -13.70 -25.74 5.00
N ALA A 279 -13.17 -25.03 6.01
CA ALA A 279 -12.57 -25.63 7.20
C ALA A 279 -13.51 -26.59 7.96
N SER A 280 -14.82 -26.34 7.93
CA SER A 280 -15.82 -27.23 8.55
C SER A 280 -16.06 -28.54 7.79
N GLY A 281 -15.54 -28.67 6.56
CA GLY A 281 -15.91 -29.71 5.60
C GLY A 281 -17.11 -29.37 4.73
N ARG A 282 -17.77 -28.22 4.94
CA ARG A 282 -18.82 -27.71 4.04
C ARG A 282 -18.25 -27.54 2.62
N THR A 283 -19.01 -27.97 1.62
CA THR A 283 -18.64 -27.82 0.21
C THR A 283 -19.54 -26.82 -0.49
N LEU A 284 -18.93 -25.82 -1.12
CA LEU A 284 -19.57 -24.84 -1.99
C LEU A 284 -19.22 -25.12 -3.45
N ARG A 285 -20.19 -24.91 -4.34
CA ARG A 285 -20.00 -24.97 -5.78
C ARG A 285 -20.24 -23.58 -6.38
N ALA A 286 -19.25 -23.06 -7.10
CA ALA A 286 -19.28 -21.71 -7.66
C ALA A 286 -18.87 -21.70 -9.13
N LYS A 287 -19.44 -20.79 -9.94
CA LYS A 287 -18.98 -20.58 -11.32
C LYS A 287 -17.68 -19.77 -11.32
N ILE A 288 -17.60 -18.73 -10.49
CA ILE A 288 -16.43 -17.88 -10.30
C ILE A 288 -16.05 -17.81 -8.82
N VAL A 289 -14.74 -17.75 -8.57
CA VAL A 289 -14.17 -17.46 -7.25
C VAL A 289 -13.43 -16.14 -7.35
N VAL A 290 -13.80 -15.19 -6.49
CA VAL A 290 -13.08 -13.93 -6.32
C VAL A 290 -12.23 -14.03 -5.06
N ASP A 291 -10.93 -13.78 -5.20
CA ASP A 291 -10.00 -13.69 -4.09
C ASP A 291 -9.83 -12.22 -3.68
N ALA A 292 -10.35 -11.88 -2.51
CA ALA A 292 -10.23 -10.57 -1.87
C ALA A 292 -9.51 -10.68 -0.51
N THR A 293 -8.63 -11.68 -0.31
CA THR A 293 -7.95 -11.91 0.97
C THR A 293 -6.78 -10.96 1.25
N GLY A 294 -6.54 -9.98 0.36
CA GLY A 294 -5.48 -8.97 0.50
C GLY A 294 -4.13 -9.39 -0.12
N SER A 295 -3.10 -8.57 0.11
CA SER A 295 -1.79 -8.67 -0.56
C SER A 295 -1.05 -9.99 -0.30
N GLU A 296 -1.24 -10.56 0.89
CA GLU A 296 -0.66 -11.86 1.30
C GLU A 296 -1.49 -13.07 0.84
N SER A 297 -2.30 -12.91 -0.21
CA SER A 297 -3.13 -13.98 -0.73
C SER A 297 -2.32 -15.24 -1.08
N ARG A 298 -2.85 -16.38 -0.64
CA ARG A 298 -2.41 -17.73 -1.00
C ARG A 298 -3.23 -18.34 -2.15
N LEU A 299 -4.27 -17.66 -2.62
CA LEU A 299 -5.15 -18.15 -3.69
C LEU A 299 -4.75 -17.61 -5.06
N THR A 300 -4.08 -16.46 -5.09
CA THR A 300 -3.65 -15.78 -6.31
C THR A 300 -2.20 -16.08 -6.61
N ARG A 301 -1.95 -16.63 -7.81
CA ARG A 301 -0.59 -16.84 -8.31
C ARG A 301 -0.07 -15.57 -8.94
N ARG A 302 1.20 -15.25 -8.68
CA ARG A 302 1.90 -14.10 -9.26
C ARG A 302 3.15 -14.62 -9.94
N LEU A 303 3.30 -14.33 -11.23
CA LEU A 303 4.53 -14.57 -11.98
C LEU A 303 4.89 -13.31 -12.75
N PRO A 304 6.18 -13.11 -13.08
CA PRO A 304 6.54 -12.17 -14.14
C PRO A 304 5.78 -12.56 -15.42
N GLY A 305 5.44 -11.58 -16.26
CA GLY A 305 4.96 -11.85 -17.61
C GLY A 305 5.94 -12.76 -18.36
N ALA A 306 5.44 -13.67 -19.20
CA ALA A 306 6.30 -14.61 -19.92
C ALA A 306 7.38 -13.86 -20.72
N GLY A 307 8.66 -14.12 -20.41
CA GLY A 307 9.80 -13.49 -21.07
C GLY A 307 10.18 -12.10 -20.53
N GLU A 308 9.52 -11.62 -19.48
CA GLU A 308 9.86 -10.34 -18.83
C GLU A 308 10.77 -10.57 -17.61
N PRO A 309 11.72 -9.65 -17.35
CA PRO A 309 12.47 -9.67 -16.10
C PRO A 309 11.50 -9.58 -14.90
N PRO A 310 11.85 -10.20 -13.76
CA PRO A 310 11.01 -10.10 -12.57
C PRO A 310 10.88 -8.63 -12.15
N ALA A 311 9.65 -8.22 -11.83
CA ALA A 311 9.41 -6.94 -11.16
C ALA A 311 10.22 -6.88 -9.85
N PRO A 312 10.61 -5.69 -9.38
CA PRO A 312 11.20 -5.56 -8.05
C PRO A 312 10.26 -6.17 -7.01
N ASP A 313 10.84 -6.84 -6.01
CA ASP A 313 10.10 -7.23 -4.81
C ASP A 313 9.38 -6.00 -4.25
N PRO A 314 8.19 -6.11 -3.64
CA PRO A 314 7.53 -4.92 -3.11
C PRO A 314 8.39 -4.21 -2.05
N GLY A 315 8.34 -2.88 -2.06
CA GLY A 315 8.70 -2.10 -0.87
C GLY A 315 7.58 -2.19 0.16
N TYR A 316 7.83 -1.78 1.40
CA TYR A 316 6.83 -1.83 2.46
C TYR A 316 6.63 -0.45 3.08
N GLN A 317 5.38 -0.02 3.14
CA GLN A 317 4.97 1.10 3.98
C GLN A 317 4.53 0.54 5.33
N ILE A 318 5.08 1.12 6.39
CA ILE A 318 4.80 0.72 7.77
C ILE A 318 4.39 1.96 8.55
N ALA A 319 3.31 1.84 9.33
CA ALA A 319 2.93 2.90 10.24
C ALA A 319 2.44 2.36 11.58
N TRP A 320 2.71 3.13 12.63
CA TRP A 320 2.09 2.94 13.93
C TRP A 320 1.24 4.16 14.27
N GLY A 321 -0.03 3.93 14.54
CA GLY A 321 -1.00 4.98 14.82
C GLY A 321 -1.70 4.82 16.16
N MET A 322 -2.22 5.93 16.69
CA MET A 322 -3.11 5.94 17.85
C MET A 322 -4.16 7.04 17.75
N GLU A 323 -5.38 6.74 18.17
CA GLU A 323 -6.39 7.75 18.48
C GLU A 323 -6.38 8.04 19.98
N CYS A 324 -6.26 9.30 20.37
CA CYS A 324 -6.16 9.69 21.78
C CYS A 324 -6.78 11.08 22.07
N ILE A 325 -6.85 11.42 23.36
CA ILE A 325 -7.21 12.76 23.82
C ILE A 325 -5.95 13.51 24.21
N VAL A 326 -5.78 14.72 23.68
CA VAL A 326 -4.70 15.63 24.04
C VAL A 326 -5.25 16.86 24.75
N ASP A 327 -4.55 17.29 25.80
CA ASP A 327 -4.92 18.48 26.56
C ASP A 327 -4.39 19.75 25.89
N GLY A 328 -5.24 20.78 25.78
CA GLY A 328 -4.86 22.06 25.18
C GLY A 328 -4.82 22.05 23.66
N ALA A 329 -4.02 22.95 23.09
CA ALA A 329 -3.85 23.08 21.64
C ALA A 329 -2.81 22.07 21.13
N THR A 330 -3.08 21.51 19.95
CA THR A 330 -2.08 20.76 19.19
C THR A 330 -1.14 21.71 18.44
N HIS A 331 0.08 21.24 18.15
CA HIS A 331 0.97 21.92 17.18
C HIS A 331 0.39 21.90 15.76
N TYR A 332 -0.49 20.94 15.47
CA TYR A 332 -1.18 20.79 14.18
C TYR A 332 -2.47 21.62 14.15
N ASP A 333 -2.78 22.20 12.98
CA ASP A 333 -3.98 23.03 12.77
C ASP A 333 -5.25 22.15 12.78
N THR A 334 -6.19 22.44 13.67
CA THR A 334 -7.43 21.65 13.81
C THR A 334 -8.35 21.72 12.59
N ALA A 335 -8.16 22.69 11.70
CA ALA A 335 -8.92 22.81 10.45
C ALA A 335 -8.32 22.03 9.27
N ALA A 336 -7.12 21.44 9.45
CA ALA A 336 -6.40 20.74 8.40
C ALA A 336 -6.11 19.29 8.77
N MET A 337 -6.09 18.43 7.76
CA MET A 337 -5.41 17.14 7.87
C MET A 337 -3.92 17.36 7.62
N THR A 338 -3.04 16.90 8.52
CA THR A 338 -1.59 16.91 8.23
C THR A 338 -1.23 15.63 7.49
N LEU A 339 -0.87 15.75 6.22
CA LEU A 339 -0.50 14.63 5.34
C LEU A 339 0.97 14.25 5.50
N PHE A 340 1.87 15.23 5.51
CA PHE A 340 3.29 14.92 5.65
C PHE A 340 3.97 15.86 6.63
N ASP A 341 4.44 15.36 7.76
CA ASP A 341 5.39 16.08 8.60
C ASP A 341 6.75 15.36 8.62
N TYR A 342 7.62 15.74 7.68
CA TYR A 342 8.98 15.19 7.52
C TYR A 342 10.03 15.93 8.37
N ARG A 343 9.63 16.77 9.33
CA ARG A 343 10.59 17.43 10.24
C ARG A 343 11.24 16.38 11.14
N THR A 344 12.54 16.52 11.38
CA THR A 344 13.36 15.57 12.17
C THR A 344 14.14 16.26 13.29
N ASP A 345 13.83 17.51 13.57
CA ASP A 345 14.38 18.31 14.66
C ASP A 345 14.23 17.65 16.04
N HIS A 346 13.09 17.00 16.29
CA HIS A 346 12.86 16.18 17.48
C HIS A 346 13.87 15.03 17.67
N LEU A 347 14.59 14.62 16.62
CA LEU A 347 15.59 13.54 16.65
C LEU A 347 17.04 14.06 16.66
N SER A 348 17.25 15.37 16.53
CA SER A 348 18.58 15.98 16.36
C SER A 348 19.42 16.05 17.64
N PHE A 349 18.83 15.79 18.80
CA PHE A 349 19.51 15.86 20.10
C PHE A 349 20.29 14.57 20.43
N ASP A 350 20.07 13.48 19.69
CA ASP A 350 20.81 12.23 19.81
C ASP A 350 21.41 11.84 18.45
N PRO A 351 22.75 11.82 18.30
CA PRO A 351 23.40 11.49 17.03
C PRO A 351 22.98 10.16 16.42
N ALA A 352 22.64 9.16 17.25
CA ALA A 352 22.19 7.85 16.77
C ALA A 352 20.75 7.91 16.22
N TRP A 353 19.89 8.77 16.77
CA TRP A 353 18.57 9.04 16.20
C TRP A 353 18.66 9.88 14.93
N GLU A 354 19.53 10.89 14.92
CA GLU A 354 19.76 11.73 13.74
C GLU A 354 20.24 10.88 12.54
N GLU A 355 21.24 10.02 12.73
CA GLU A 355 21.73 9.13 11.67
C GLU A 355 20.63 8.20 11.13
N ARG A 356 19.83 7.60 12.02
CA ARG A 356 18.72 6.71 11.62
C ARG A 356 17.57 7.45 10.94
N ALA A 357 17.30 8.70 11.32
CA ALA A 357 16.30 9.54 10.68
C ALA A 357 16.73 9.93 9.25
N GLN A 358 18.03 10.11 9.03
CA GLN A 358 18.60 10.38 7.71
C GLN A 358 18.51 9.14 6.79
N GLN A 359 18.82 7.96 7.32
CA GLN A 359 18.86 6.70 6.55
C GLN A 359 17.48 6.08 6.30
N SER A 360 16.54 6.24 7.24
CA SER A 360 15.21 5.65 7.17
C SER A 360 14.18 6.68 7.61
N PRO A 361 13.88 7.68 6.76
CA PRO A 361 12.98 8.77 7.10
C PRO A 361 11.55 8.27 7.36
N THR A 362 10.94 8.83 8.40
CA THR A 362 9.50 8.69 8.70
C THR A 362 8.85 10.06 8.73
N PHE A 363 7.53 10.10 8.63
CA PHE A 363 6.74 11.32 8.73
C PHE A 363 5.49 11.08 9.59
N MET A 364 4.90 12.16 10.12
CA MET A 364 3.65 12.08 10.89
C MET A 364 2.44 12.46 10.03
N TYR A 365 1.39 11.63 10.10
CA TYR A 365 0.01 12.01 9.84
C TYR A 365 -0.63 12.52 11.14
N ALA A 366 -1.35 13.63 11.07
CA ALA A 366 -2.17 14.10 12.18
C ALA A 366 -3.57 14.46 11.69
N MET A 367 -4.57 13.84 12.30
CA MET A 367 -5.99 14.01 11.99
C MET A 367 -6.71 14.53 13.23
N PRO A 368 -6.89 15.85 13.40
CA PRO A 368 -7.70 16.40 14.46
C PRO A 368 -9.18 16.05 14.25
N LEU A 369 -9.74 15.21 15.11
CA LEU A 369 -11.10 14.64 14.99
C LEU A 369 -12.17 15.50 15.68
N GLY A 370 -11.76 16.61 16.27
CA GLY A 370 -12.63 17.61 16.89
C GLY A 370 -12.44 17.76 18.40
N PRO A 371 -13.17 18.72 18.99
CA PRO A 371 -13.04 19.04 20.41
C PRO A 371 -13.53 17.90 21.29
N ALA A 372 -12.85 17.70 22.41
CA ALA A 372 -13.26 16.88 23.53
C ALA A 372 -13.51 17.75 24.77
N GLU A 373 -14.32 17.24 25.70
CA GLU A 373 -14.58 17.86 27.02
C GLU A 373 -14.91 19.36 26.97
N GLY A 374 -15.88 19.72 26.13
CA GLY A 374 -16.31 21.12 26.00
C GLY A 374 -15.26 22.06 25.40
N GLY A 375 -14.32 21.53 24.61
CA GLY A 375 -13.34 22.31 23.84
C GLY A 375 -12.01 22.56 24.55
N LYS A 376 -11.80 22.00 25.74
CA LYS A 376 -10.53 22.13 26.49
C LYS A 376 -9.48 21.09 26.08
N ALA A 377 -9.92 20.05 25.40
CA ALA A 377 -9.09 18.98 24.87
C ALA A 377 -9.45 18.73 23.40
N GLN A 378 -8.59 18.02 22.69
CA GLN A 378 -8.83 17.61 21.30
C GLN A 378 -8.75 16.09 21.20
N ARG A 379 -9.65 15.49 20.42
CA ARG A 379 -9.49 14.09 19.98
C ARG A 379 -8.68 14.10 18.69
N VAL A 380 -7.61 13.33 18.64
CA VAL A 380 -6.67 13.35 17.50
C VAL A 380 -6.21 11.93 17.20
N PHE A 381 -6.11 11.61 15.92
CA PHE A 381 -5.38 10.44 15.46
C PHE A 381 -4.00 10.86 14.96
N PHE A 382 -2.97 10.23 15.50
CA PHE A 382 -1.57 10.42 15.11
C PHE A 382 -1.05 9.12 14.50
N GLU A 383 -0.27 9.20 13.43
CA GLU A 383 0.36 8.03 12.83
C GLU A 383 1.74 8.37 12.27
N GLU A 384 2.78 7.78 12.84
CA GLU A 384 4.14 7.92 12.33
C GLU A 384 4.41 6.81 11.32
N THR A 385 4.80 7.21 10.11
CA THR A 385 4.81 6.37 8.91
C THR A 385 6.17 6.38 8.23
N SER A 386 6.68 5.20 7.89
CA SER A 386 7.74 5.01 6.90
C SER A 386 7.10 4.87 5.53
N LEU A 387 7.31 5.84 4.63
CA LEU A 387 6.66 5.89 3.31
C LEU A 387 6.82 4.60 2.50
N VAL A 388 8.07 4.17 2.30
CA VAL A 388 8.39 2.93 1.62
C VAL A 388 9.84 2.56 1.95
N ALA A 389 10.07 1.30 2.35
CA ALA A 389 11.40 0.79 2.66
C ALA A 389 11.54 -0.70 2.32
N ARG A 390 12.78 -1.12 2.02
CA ARG A 390 13.17 -2.52 1.81
C ARG A 390 14.54 -2.77 2.48
N PRO A 391 14.61 -3.49 3.62
CA PRO A 391 13.50 -4.09 4.39
C PRO A 391 12.61 -3.04 5.08
N ALA A 392 11.46 -3.47 5.58
CA ALA A 392 10.50 -2.63 6.27
C ALA A 392 11.05 -2.08 7.59
N VAL A 393 10.71 -0.83 7.93
CA VAL A 393 10.95 -0.25 9.26
C VAL A 393 10.08 -0.96 10.30
N SER A 394 10.52 -1.10 11.56
CA SER A 394 9.70 -1.76 12.59
C SER A 394 8.61 -0.84 13.15
N PHE A 395 7.49 -1.43 13.57
CA PHE A 395 6.44 -0.71 14.29
C PHE A 395 6.95 -0.06 15.58
N GLU A 396 7.88 -0.71 16.28
CA GLU A 396 8.48 -0.18 17.50
C GLU A 396 9.29 1.10 17.24
N GLU A 397 10.03 1.16 16.13
CA GLU A 397 10.75 2.37 15.72
C GLU A 397 9.76 3.50 15.40
N CYS A 398 8.69 3.21 14.65
CA CYS A 398 7.63 4.19 14.35
C CYS A 398 6.98 4.71 15.64
N LYS A 399 6.64 3.82 16.59
CA LYS A 399 6.08 4.18 17.90
C LYS A 399 7.01 5.09 18.70
N LYS A 400 8.31 4.75 18.79
CA LYS A 400 9.29 5.57 19.51
C LYS A 400 9.43 6.97 18.90
N ARG A 401 9.46 7.08 17.57
CA ARG A 401 9.54 8.37 16.86
C ARG A 401 8.28 9.20 17.04
N CYS A 402 7.11 8.57 16.92
CA CYS A 402 5.83 9.21 17.21
C CYS A 402 5.84 9.87 18.60
N LEU A 403 6.16 9.09 19.64
CA LEU A 403 6.16 9.58 21.02
C LEU A 403 7.22 10.68 21.24
N ALA A 404 8.44 10.52 20.71
CA ALA A 404 9.48 11.54 20.79
C ALA A 404 9.08 12.84 20.08
N ARG A 405 8.39 12.75 18.94
CA ARG A 405 7.85 13.91 18.22
C ARG A 405 6.79 14.63 19.06
N LEU A 406 5.83 13.88 19.61
CA LEU A 406 4.76 14.47 20.42
C LEU A 406 5.31 15.17 21.67
N GLU A 407 6.27 14.53 22.36
CA GLU A 407 6.96 15.14 23.50
C GLU A 407 7.69 16.44 23.10
N PHE A 408 8.46 16.39 22.00
CA PHE A 408 9.18 17.56 21.49
C PHE A 408 8.25 18.73 21.11
N LEU A 409 7.08 18.43 20.55
CA LEU A 409 6.05 19.41 20.21
C LEU A 409 5.23 19.89 21.41
N GLY A 410 5.49 19.37 22.62
CA GLY A 410 4.74 19.70 23.83
C GLY A 410 3.30 19.16 23.83
N VAL A 411 3.00 18.17 23.00
CA VAL A 411 1.66 17.55 22.91
C VAL A 411 1.47 16.62 24.10
N SER A 412 0.58 17.00 25.01
CA SER A 412 0.26 16.24 26.22
C SER A 412 -0.86 15.23 25.97
N VAL A 413 -0.49 13.99 25.61
CA VAL A 413 -1.44 12.89 25.50
C VAL A 413 -1.92 12.49 26.90
N ARG A 414 -3.24 12.49 27.10
CA ARG A 414 -3.82 12.17 28.40
C ARG A 414 -3.62 10.69 28.73
N PRO A 415 -3.12 10.34 29.93
CA PRO A 415 -2.95 8.94 30.33
C PRO A 415 -4.26 8.14 30.23
N GLY A 416 -4.20 6.95 29.63
CA GLY A 416 -5.36 6.06 29.48
C GLY A 416 -6.41 6.51 28.46
N SER A 417 -6.14 7.56 27.66
CA SER A 417 -7.08 8.08 26.67
C SER A 417 -6.96 7.46 25.26
N ILE A 418 -5.99 6.57 25.05
CA ILE A 418 -5.82 5.89 23.77
C ILE A 418 -7.01 4.94 23.57
N THR A 419 -7.84 5.24 22.58
CA THR A 419 -9.04 4.45 22.25
C THR A 419 -8.76 3.42 21.18
N GLU A 420 -7.79 3.67 20.30
CA GLU A 420 -7.38 2.78 19.24
C GLU A 420 -5.85 2.81 19.07
N GLU A 421 -5.25 1.65 18.80
CA GLU A 421 -3.89 1.53 18.25
C GLU A 421 -3.98 0.86 16.88
N GLU A 422 -3.24 1.38 15.90
CA GLU A 422 -3.21 0.88 14.53
C GLU A 422 -1.81 0.41 14.13
N TYR A 423 -1.78 -0.71 13.40
CA TYR A 423 -0.58 -1.34 12.86
C TYR A 423 -0.75 -1.48 11.36
N CYS A 424 -0.30 -0.46 10.63
CA CYS A 424 -0.45 -0.41 9.17
C CYS A 424 0.73 -1.12 8.50
N TYR A 425 0.44 -2.19 7.74
CA TYR A 425 1.39 -2.94 6.93
C TYR A 425 0.90 -2.99 5.49
N ILE A 426 1.58 -2.28 4.58
CA ILE A 426 1.18 -2.20 3.17
C ILE A 426 2.37 -2.61 2.28
N PRO A 427 2.28 -3.76 1.60
CA PRO A 427 3.14 -4.06 0.46
C PRO A 427 2.85 -3.10 -0.69
N MET A 428 3.85 -2.32 -1.09
CA MET A 428 3.75 -1.25 -2.07
C MET A 428 3.87 -1.82 -3.49
N GLY A 429 2.73 -2.15 -4.08
CA GLY A 429 2.67 -2.77 -5.40
C GLY A 429 2.98 -4.28 -5.35
N GLY A 430 4.02 -4.71 -6.07
CA GLY A 430 4.38 -6.13 -6.25
C GLY A 430 3.80 -6.77 -7.51
N ALA A 431 4.22 -7.98 -7.84
CA ALA A 431 3.87 -8.63 -9.10
C ALA A 431 2.34 -8.74 -9.32
N LEU A 432 1.92 -8.54 -10.57
CA LEU A 432 0.53 -8.70 -10.96
C LEU A 432 0.09 -10.18 -10.91
N PRO A 433 -1.21 -10.46 -10.79
CA PRO A 433 -1.75 -11.82 -10.95
C PRO A 433 -1.31 -12.42 -12.30
N GLU A 434 -0.83 -13.66 -12.31
CA GLU A 434 -0.52 -14.41 -13.53
C GLU A 434 -1.73 -14.48 -14.51
N PRO A 435 -1.54 -14.24 -15.82
CA PRO A 435 -2.60 -14.46 -16.82
C PRO A 435 -3.10 -15.91 -16.88
N GLY A 436 -4.37 -16.11 -17.22
CA GLY A 436 -4.96 -17.44 -17.41
C GLY A 436 -5.37 -18.17 -16.12
N GLN A 437 -5.18 -17.55 -14.96
CA GLN A 437 -5.72 -18.09 -13.71
C GLN A 437 -7.22 -17.83 -13.58
N ARG A 438 -7.95 -18.80 -13.02
CA ARG A 438 -9.41 -18.82 -12.93
C ARG A 438 -9.95 -18.09 -11.70
N VAL A 439 -9.20 -18.11 -10.60
CA VAL A 439 -9.51 -17.27 -9.44
C VAL A 439 -9.26 -15.82 -9.82
N VAL A 440 -10.25 -14.96 -9.64
CA VAL A 440 -10.16 -13.53 -9.93
C VAL A 440 -9.69 -12.80 -8.69
N ALA A 441 -8.45 -12.35 -8.66
CA ALA A 441 -7.93 -11.52 -7.59
C ALA A 441 -8.62 -10.15 -7.60
N PHE A 442 -8.87 -9.58 -6.42
CA PHE A 442 -9.43 -8.25 -6.28
C PHE A 442 -8.86 -7.49 -5.06
N GLY A 443 -8.73 -6.17 -5.18
CA GLY A 443 -8.11 -5.32 -4.17
C GLY A 443 -6.62 -5.62 -3.96
N GLY A 444 -6.18 -5.75 -2.71
CA GLY A 444 -4.77 -6.06 -2.39
C GLY A 444 -4.27 -7.36 -3.04
N ALA A 445 -5.14 -8.37 -3.17
CA ALA A 445 -4.78 -9.62 -3.86
C ALA A 445 -4.43 -9.38 -5.33
N ALA A 446 -5.11 -8.42 -5.98
CA ALA A 446 -4.87 -8.00 -7.35
C ALA A 446 -3.77 -6.96 -7.52
N ALA A 447 -3.04 -6.58 -6.45
CA ALA A 447 -2.01 -5.54 -6.48
C ALA A 447 -2.53 -4.13 -6.89
N THR A 448 -3.75 -3.77 -6.48
CA THR A 448 -4.32 -2.43 -6.79
C THR A 448 -3.75 -1.29 -5.94
N VAL A 449 -2.90 -1.60 -4.95
CA VAL A 449 -2.18 -0.63 -4.12
C VAL A 449 -1.32 0.27 -5.01
N HIS A 450 -1.36 1.58 -4.79
CA HIS A 450 -0.47 2.50 -5.49
C HIS A 450 0.98 2.29 -5.03
N PRO A 451 1.91 1.93 -5.93
CA PRO A 451 3.24 1.46 -5.56
C PRO A 451 4.16 2.56 -4.99
N SER A 452 3.80 3.86 -5.11
CA SER A 452 4.59 4.95 -4.53
C SER A 452 4.00 5.56 -3.25
N THR A 453 2.72 5.32 -2.94
CA THR A 453 2.01 6.05 -1.86
C THR A 453 1.19 5.18 -0.91
N GLY A 454 0.90 3.92 -1.29
CA GLY A 454 0.11 3.00 -0.48
C GLY A 454 -1.40 3.24 -0.58
N TYR A 455 -1.84 4.26 -1.33
CA TYR A 455 -3.27 4.46 -1.56
C TYR A 455 -3.88 3.24 -2.25
N GLN A 456 -4.99 2.75 -1.69
CA GLN A 456 -5.64 1.53 -2.17
C GLN A 456 -7.16 1.65 -2.21
N LEU A 457 -7.79 2.26 -1.20
CA LEU A 457 -9.25 2.21 -1.05
C LEU A 457 -9.97 2.79 -2.27
N CYS A 458 -9.70 4.04 -2.63
CA CYS A 458 -10.32 4.67 -3.81
C CYS A 458 -9.98 3.95 -5.11
N ARG A 459 -8.74 3.51 -5.29
CA ARG A 459 -8.30 2.77 -6.50
C ARG A 459 -9.04 1.46 -6.69
N MET A 460 -9.13 0.67 -5.61
CA MET A 460 -9.84 -0.61 -5.62
C MET A 460 -11.33 -0.39 -5.86
N MET A 461 -11.94 0.64 -5.25
CA MET A 461 -13.33 1.01 -5.51
C MET A 461 -13.56 1.48 -6.95
N ALA A 462 -12.63 2.24 -7.51
CA ALA A 462 -12.70 2.73 -8.88
C ALA A 462 -12.70 1.58 -9.89
N GLY A 463 -11.89 0.54 -9.68
CA GLY A 463 -11.88 -0.66 -10.52
C GLY A 463 -12.97 -1.70 -10.19
N ALA A 464 -13.68 -1.55 -9.06
CA ALA A 464 -14.67 -2.52 -8.61
C ALA A 464 -15.83 -2.70 -9.59
N LYS A 465 -16.30 -1.57 -10.15
CA LYS A 465 -17.46 -1.57 -11.05
C LYS A 465 -17.17 -2.35 -12.33
N GLU A 466 -16.06 -2.07 -13.00
CA GLU A 466 -15.71 -2.68 -14.28
C GLU A 466 -15.45 -4.19 -14.10
N ALA A 467 -14.77 -4.58 -13.02
CA ALA A 467 -14.56 -5.99 -12.69
C ALA A 467 -15.90 -6.72 -12.38
N ALA A 468 -16.78 -6.11 -11.58
CA ALA A 468 -18.10 -6.67 -11.29
C ALA A 468 -18.97 -6.77 -12.55
N ASP A 469 -18.94 -5.74 -13.42
CA ASP A 469 -19.65 -5.73 -14.70
C ASP A 469 -19.16 -6.87 -15.61
N ALA A 470 -17.84 -7.08 -15.71
CA ALA A 470 -17.26 -8.15 -16.51
C ALA A 470 -17.71 -9.54 -16.02
N ILE A 471 -17.65 -9.76 -14.70
CA ILE A 471 -18.13 -11.01 -14.07
C ILE A 471 -19.63 -11.19 -14.30
N GLY A 472 -20.44 -10.17 -13.98
CA GLY A 472 -21.90 -10.22 -14.09
C GLY A 472 -22.38 -10.47 -15.52
N LYS A 473 -21.80 -9.78 -16.52
CA LYS A 473 -22.10 -9.98 -17.94
C LYS A 473 -21.68 -11.37 -18.42
N GLY A 474 -20.46 -11.79 -18.07
CA GLY A 474 -19.94 -13.11 -18.45
C GLY A 474 -20.77 -14.28 -17.91
N LEU A 475 -21.42 -14.08 -16.75
CA LEU A 475 -22.35 -15.05 -16.16
C LEU A 475 -23.79 -14.94 -16.68
N SER A 476 -24.10 -13.93 -17.52
CA SER A 476 -25.44 -13.71 -18.10
C SER A 476 -25.55 -14.15 -19.56
N ASP A 477 -24.44 -14.50 -20.20
CA ASP A 477 -24.41 -14.90 -21.61
C ASP A 477 -25.24 -16.21 -21.81
N PRO A 478 -26.26 -16.24 -22.68
CA PRO A 478 -27.17 -17.38 -22.87
C PRO A 478 -26.55 -18.65 -23.51
N GLY A 479 -25.26 -18.90 -23.31
CA GLY A 479 -24.53 -20.09 -23.76
C GLY A 479 -23.89 -20.90 -22.63
N VAL A 480 -22.94 -21.78 -22.98
CA VAL A 480 -22.10 -22.48 -21.99
C VAL A 480 -21.16 -21.45 -21.36
N ILE A 481 -21.35 -21.18 -20.07
CA ILE A 481 -20.48 -20.30 -19.29
C ILE A 481 -19.05 -20.83 -19.35
N ARG A 482 -18.09 -19.94 -19.66
CA ARG A 482 -16.66 -20.26 -19.71
C ARG A 482 -15.95 -19.53 -18.57
N PRO A 483 -15.77 -20.15 -17.39
CA PRO A 483 -15.19 -19.48 -16.23
C PRO A 483 -13.85 -18.79 -16.51
N ASP A 484 -13.00 -19.41 -17.32
CA ASP A 484 -11.69 -18.84 -17.69
C ASP A 484 -11.81 -17.55 -18.52
N ALA A 485 -12.80 -17.48 -19.40
CA ALA A 485 -13.04 -16.27 -20.20
C ALA A 485 -13.63 -15.14 -19.35
N VAL A 486 -14.50 -15.48 -18.38
CA VAL A 486 -15.03 -14.51 -17.41
C VAL A 486 -13.92 -13.98 -16.50
N ALA A 487 -13.04 -14.86 -16.02
CA ALA A 487 -11.89 -14.47 -15.20
C ALA A 487 -10.92 -13.56 -15.97
N ALA A 488 -10.57 -13.94 -17.20
CA ALA A 488 -9.77 -13.14 -18.10
C ALA A 488 -10.38 -11.76 -18.38
N ALA A 489 -11.70 -11.68 -18.62
CA ALA A 489 -12.39 -10.40 -18.82
C ALA A 489 -12.37 -9.52 -17.56
N ALA A 490 -12.50 -10.12 -16.37
CA ALA A 490 -12.40 -9.39 -15.11
C ALA A 490 -10.97 -8.86 -14.86
N TYR A 491 -9.95 -9.65 -15.19
CA TYR A 491 -8.56 -9.19 -15.12
C TYR A 491 -8.25 -8.12 -16.16
N GLU A 492 -8.75 -8.24 -17.39
CA GLU A 492 -8.57 -7.22 -18.43
C GLU A 492 -9.22 -5.88 -18.03
N ALA A 493 -10.36 -5.94 -17.32
CA ALA A 493 -11.02 -4.76 -16.77
C ALA A 493 -10.18 -4.05 -15.68
N LEU A 494 -9.40 -4.80 -14.90
CA LEU A 494 -8.53 -4.24 -13.84
C LEU A 494 -7.16 -3.81 -14.39
N TRP A 495 -6.56 -4.67 -15.20
CA TRP A 495 -5.18 -4.59 -15.67
C TRP A 495 -5.11 -4.62 -17.18
N SER A 496 -5.87 -3.75 -17.84
CA SER A 496 -5.65 -3.48 -19.26
C SER A 496 -4.19 -3.03 -19.50
N PRO A 497 -3.67 -3.14 -20.74
CA PRO A 497 -2.31 -2.69 -21.04
C PRO A 497 -2.04 -1.24 -20.63
N GLU A 498 -3.04 -0.35 -20.70
CA GLU A 498 -2.96 1.04 -20.27
C GLU A 498 -2.80 1.16 -18.75
N ASN A 499 -3.62 0.43 -17.98
CA ASN A 499 -3.54 0.42 -16.51
C ASN A 499 -2.22 -0.18 -16.03
N GLN A 500 -1.74 -1.22 -16.69
CA GLN A 500 -0.43 -1.81 -16.40
C GLN A 500 0.69 -0.80 -16.65
N ALA A 501 0.67 -0.10 -17.79
CA ALA A 501 1.65 0.93 -18.09
C ALA A 501 1.59 2.08 -17.06
N GLN A 502 0.39 2.50 -16.63
CA GLN A 502 0.28 3.55 -15.63
C GLN A 502 0.84 3.09 -14.28
N ARG A 503 0.55 1.85 -13.90
CA ARG A 503 1.12 1.23 -12.71
C ARG A 503 2.64 1.16 -12.77
N ASP A 504 3.21 0.69 -13.88
CA ASP A 504 4.66 0.55 -14.05
C ASP A 504 5.40 1.89 -13.98
N PHE A 505 4.78 2.96 -14.48
CA PHE A 505 5.25 4.33 -14.25
C PHE A 505 5.33 4.68 -12.75
N ALA A 506 4.30 4.33 -11.98
CA ALA A 506 4.28 4.56 -10.54
C ALA A 506 5.24 3.63 -9.77
N VAL A 507 5.49 2.40 -10.23
CA VAL A 507 6.47 1.48 -9.62
C VAL A 507 7.86 2.12 -9.61
N PHE A 508 8.27 2.73 -10.72
CA PHE A 508 9.51 3.50 -10.75
C PHE A 508 9.52 4.64 -9.72
N GLY A 509 8.41 5.37 -9.57
CA GLY A 509 8.27 6.40 -8.55
C GLY A 509 8.54 5.88 -7.14
N GLY A 510 7.99 4.70 -6.80
CA GLY A 510 8.24 4.03 -5.51
C GLY A 510 9.71 3.63 -5.33
N GLU A 511 10.31 2.98 -6.33
CA GLU A 511 11.72 2.60 -6.27
C GLU A 511 12.64 3.81 -6.15
N PHE A 512 12.34 4.90 -6.86
CA PHE A 512 13.11 6.12 -6.78
C PHE A 512 13.04 6.75 -5.39
N LEU A 513 11.85 6.84 -4.80
CA LEU A 513 11.65 7.42 -3.47
C LEU A 513 12.44 6.68 -2.38
N MET A 514 12.56 5.35 -2.47
CA MET A 514 13.38 4.56 -1.55
C MET A 514 14.88 4.88 -1.61
N THR A 515 15.36 5.49 -2.69
CA THR A 515 16.79 5.87 -2.82
C THR A 515 17.13 7.18 -2.12
N LEU A 516 16.12 7.91 -1.63
CA LEU A 516 16.29 9.24 -1.07
C LEU A 516 16.39 9.19 0.46
N ASP A 517 17.36 9.94 1.00
CA ASP A 517 17.43 10.31 2.40
C ASP A 517 16.36 11.37 2.73
N VAL A 518 16.26 11.76 4.02
CA VAL A 518 15.25 12.76 4.44
C VAL A 518 15.40 14.10 3.71
N GLU A 519 16.63 14.56 3.44
CA GLU A 519 16.86 15.79 2.69
C GLU A 519 16.35 15.65 1.25
N GLY A 520 16.64 14.50 0.61
CA GLY A 520 16.15 14.17 -0.71
C GLY A 520 14.63 14.13 -0.79
N LEU A 521 13.97 13.49 0.18
CA LEU A 521 12.50 13.43 0.25
C LEU A 521 11.87 14.81 0.45
N ARG A 522 12.42 15.65 1.33
CA ARG A 522 11.95 17.04 1.52
C ARG A 522 12.02 17.83 0.22
N GLY A 523 13.15 17.76 -0.48
CA GLY A 523 13.34 18.40 -1.78
C GLY A 523 12.39 17.86 -2.85
N TRP A 524 12.18 16.53 -2.87
CA TRP A 524 11.25 15.87 -3.77
C TRP A 524 9.81 16.33 -3.56
N PHE A 525 9.29 16.18 -2.34
CA PHE A 525 7.89 16.49 -2.05
C PHE A 525 7.58 17.99 -2.18
N ASN A 526 8.50 18.87 -1.77
CA ASN A 526 8.33 20.31 -2.01
C ASN A 526 8.22 20.61 -3.51
N GLY A 527 9.04 19.97 -4.37
CA GLY A 527 8.91 20.11 -5.82
C GLY A 527 7.61 19.51 -6.37
N PHE A 528 7.24 18.33 -5.89
CA PHE A 528 6.03 17.60 -6.30
C PHE A 528 4.75 18.41 -6.05
N PHE A 529 4.57 18.95 -4.84
CA PHE A 529 3.39 19.75 -4.49
C PHE A 529 3.40 21.18 -5.09
N ARG A 530 4.49 21.60 -5.74
CA ARG A 530 4.54 22.84 -6.57
C ARG A 530 4.05 22.63 -8.00
N LEU A 531 3.74 21.40 -8.39
CA LEU A 531 3.02 21.13 -9.63
C LEU A 531 1.57 21.65 -9.51
N PRO A 532 0.94 22.01 -10.64
CA PRO A 532 -0.51 22.20 -10.68
C PRO A 532 -1.23 21.01 -10.05
N GLU A 533 -2.24 21.29 -9.24
CA GLU A 533 -2.96 20.26 -8.46
C GLU A 533 -3.43 19.05 -9.28
N PRO A 534 -4.11 19.23 -10.44
CA PRO A 534 -4.58 18.08 -11.22
C PRO A 534 -3.48 17.10 -11.64
N LEU A 535 -2.23 17.57 -11.79
CA LEU A 535 -1.11 16.72 -12.18
C LEU A 535 -0.65 15.83 -11.03
N TRP A 536 -0.37 16.40 -9.85
CA TRP A 536 0.11 15.59 -8.74
C TRP A 536 -1.02 14.78 -8.12
N ALA A 537 -2.24 15.32 -8.05
CA ALA A 537 -3.42 14.61 -7.55
C ALA A 537 -3.74 13.40 -8.43
N GLY A 538 -3.73 13.57 -9.76
CA GLY A 538 -3.91 12.47 -10.70
C GLY A 538 -2.86 11.37 -10.58
N PHE A 539 -1.62 11.72 -10.22
CA PHE A 539 -0.58 10.72 -9.97
C PHE A 539 -0.89 9.90 -8.71
N LEU A 540 -1.31 10.57 -7.63
CA LEU A 540 -1.68 9.92 -6.36
C LEU A 540 -2.92 9.02 -6.51
N ALA A 541 -3.93 9.50 -7.24
CA ALA A 541 -5.12 8.73 -7.58
C ALA A 541 -4.74 7.49 -8.40
N GLY A 542 -4.08 7.73 -9.54
CA GLY A 542 -3.41 6.76 -10.39
C GLY A 542 -4.28 5.59 -10.88
N TRP A 543 -5.58 5.82 -11.02
CA TRP A 543 -6.54 4.85 -11.56
C TRP A 543 -7.55 5.56 -12.46
N PRO A 544 -7.96 4.98 -13.60
CA PRO A 544 -8.97 5.58 -14.46
C PRO A 544 -10.23 5.97 -13.71
N THR A 545 -10.90 7.03 -14.18
CA THR A 545 -12.13 7.60 -13.60
C THR A 545 -11.97 8.33 -12.26
N LEU A 546 -10.81 8.26 -11.61
CA LEU A 546 -10.52 9.15 -10.48
C LEU A 546 -10.08 10.54 -10.99
N PRO A 547 -10.48 11.64 -10.31
CA PRO A 547 -10.14 12.99 -10.71
C PRO A 547 -8.64 13.22 -10.94
N GLY A 548 -8.29 13.87 -12.05
CA GLY A 548 -6.92 14.20 -12.43
C GLY A 548 -6.18 13.06 -13.14
N ASN A 549 -6.71 11.83 -13.13
CA ASN A 549 -6.06 10.67 -13.72
C ASN A 549 -5.82 10.80 -15.23
N GLU A 550 -6.67 11.55 -15.94
CA GLU A 550 -6.53 11.85 -17.36
C GLU A 550 -5.17 12.48 -17.72
N ASN A 551 -4.49 13.08 -16.74
CA ASN A 551 -3.13 13.62 -16.86
C ASN A 551 -2.03 12.56 -16.80
N HIS A 552 -2.38 11.27 -16.70
CA HIS A 552 -1.46 10.12 -16.58
C HIS A 552 -1.86 8.91 -17.44
N GLU A 553 -3.02 8.93 -18.09
CA GLU A 553 -3.56 7.80 -18.87
C GLU A 553 -2.80 7.55 -20.18
N SER A 554 -2.22 8.59 -20.79
CA SER A 554 -1.49 8.47 -22.05
C SER A 554 0.02 8.56 -21.86
N TRP A 555 0.78 8.09 -22.86
CA TRP A 555 2.24 8.26 -22.90
C TRP A 555 2.65 9.74 -22.85
N LEU A 556 1.98 10.58 -23.65
CA LEU A 556 2.27 12.02 -23.71
C LEU A 556 1.97 12.71 -22.38
N ALA A 557 0.89 12.31 -21.70
CA ALA A 557 0.54 12.87 -20.40
C ALA A 557 1.61 12.53 -19.34
N ARG A 558 2.09 11.28 -19.29
CA ARG A 558 3.19 10.86 -18.41
C ARG A 558 4.53 11.53 -18.73
N ILE A 559 4.87 11.71 -20.01
CA ILE A 559 6.06 12.49 -20.41
C ILE A 559 5.92 13.94 -19.92
N SER A 560 4.77 14.56 -20.19
CA SER A 560 4.50 15.94 -19.79
C SER A 560 4.62 16.13 -18.28
N PHE A 561 4.03 15.21 -17.50
CA PHE A 561 4.18 15.17 -16.05
C PHE A 561 5.64 15.08 -15.62
N GLY A 562 6.41 14.13 -16.19
CA GLY A 562 7.83 13.94 -15.86
C GLY A 562 8.68 15.18 -16.16
N LEU A 563 8.47 15.83 -17.30
CA LEU A 563 9.17 17.05 -17.68
C LEU A 563 8.83 18.22 -16.75
N GLN A 564 7.56 18.39 -16.40
CA GLN A 564 7.13 19.44 -15.48
C GLN A 564 7.68 19.20 -14.07
N LEU A 565 7.68 17.95 -13.59
CA LEU A 565 8.25 17.57 -12.31
C LEU A 565 9.74 17.89 -12.24
N LEU A 566 10.51 17.52 -13.27
CA LEU A 566 11.95 17.82 -13.35
C LEU A 566 12.26 19.32 -13.16
N VAL A 567 11.44 20.21 -13.70
CA VAL A 567 11.62 21.67 -13.58
C VAL A 567 11.29 22.18 -12.17
N LYS A 568 10.44 21.48 -11.41
CA LYS A 568 10.06 21.87 -10.04
C LYS A 568 11.00 21.33 -8.97
N LEU A 569 11.80 20.32 -9.28
CA LEU A 569 12.72 19.68 -8.34
C LEU A 569 14.01 20.51 -8.14
N PRO A 570 14.61 20.47 -6.94
CA PRO A 570 15.98 20.94 -6.76
C PRO A 570 16.94 20.23 -7.72
N VAL A 571 17.90 20.96 -8.30
CA VAL A 571 18.81 20.45 -9.33
C VAL A 571 19.48 19.11 -8.95
N PRO A 572 20.01 18.91 -7.73
CA PRO A 572 20.60 17.62 -7.36
C PRO A 572 19.59 16.47 -7.38
N ILE A 573 18.33 16.72 -7.01
CA ILE A 573 17.26 15.72 -7.01
C ILE A 573 16.81 15.41 -8.44
N ALA A 574 16.70 16.42 -9.31
CA ALA A 574 16.41 16.23 -10.73
C ALA A 574 17.49 15.39 -11.45
N LEU A 575 18.77 15.61 -11.12
CA LEU A 575 19.88 14.80 -11.64
C LEU A 575 19.83 13.35 -11.13
N ARG A 576 19.51 13.15 -9.83
CA ARG A 576 19.30 11.81 -9.27
C ARG A 576 18.12 11.10 -9.94
N LEU A 577 17.00 11.77 -10.18
CA LEU A 577 15.84 11.21 -10.88
C LEU A 577 16.25 10.74 -12.29
N THR A 578 16.93 11.60 -13.04
CA THR A 578 17.38 11.28 -14.41
C THR A 578 18.33 10.08 -14.44
N GLY A 579 19.30 10.02 -13.53
CA GLY A 579 20.18 8.85 -13.38
C GLY A 579 19.44 7.59 -12.92
N GLY A 580 18.44 7.77 -12.06
CA GLY A 580 17.56 6.72 -11.56
C GLY A 580 16.75 6.05 -12.66
N ILE A 581 16.23 6.81 -13.63
CA ILE A 581 15.51 6.27 -14.81
C ILE A 581 16.42 5.30 -15.59
N ALA A 582 17.66 5.71 -15.87
CA ALA A 582 18.61 4.89 -16.61
C ALA A 582 18.99 3.62 -15.84
N LYS A 583 19.29 3.75 -14.53
CA LYS A 583 19.60 2.60 -13.67
C LYS A 583 18.43 1.64 -13.56
N TYR A 584 17.21 2.13 -13.30
CA TYR A 584 16.01 1.31 -13.19
C TYR A 584 15.75 0.52 -14.47
N THR A 585 15.91 1.17 -15.64
CA THR A 585 15.73 0.51 -16.94
C THR A 585 16.75 -0.62 -17.16
N LEU A 586 17.97 -0.46 -16.69
CA LEU A 586 19.02 -1.50 -16.76
C LEU A 586 18.76 -2.66 -15.80
N ASP A 587 18.30 -2.38 -14.59
CA ASP A 587 18.12 -3.39 -13.54
C ASP A 587 16.81 -4.18 -13.68
N TYR A 588 15.71 -3.52 -14.07
CA TYR A 588 14.35 -4.08 -14.07
C TYR A 588 13.69 -4.10 -15.45
N GLY A 589 14.43 -3.74 -16.50
CA GLY A 589 13.96 -3.78 -17.89
C GLY A 589 13.12 -2.59 -18.31
N ILE A 590 12.33 -2.77 -19.37
CA ILE A 590 11.75 -1.67 -20.14
C ILE A 590 10.35 -1.23 -19.71
N GLY A 591 9.83 -1.70 -18.57
CA GLY A 591 8.47 -1.36 -18.11
C GLY A 591 8.22 0.14 -17.99
N LEU A 592 9.16 0.88 -17.38
CA LEU A 592 9.10 2.35 -17.33
C LEU A 592 9.12 2.98 -18.72
N VAL A 593 9.98 2.49 -19.62
CA VAL A 593 10.11 3.03 -20.98
C VAL A 593 8.84 2.78 -21.78
N ARG A 594 8.26 1.57 -21.74
CA ARG A 594 6.94 1.24 -22.33
C ARG A 594 5.82 2.12 -21.76
N SER A 595 5.97 2.58 -20.52
CA SER A 595 4.99 3.45 -19.87
C SER A 595 5.07 4.90 -20.34
N VAL A 596 6.11 5.30 -21.05
CA VAL A 596 6.27 6.68 -21.56
C VAL A 596 6.41 6.75 -23.07
N THR A 597 6.42 5.62 -23.80
CA THR A 597 6.50 5.66 -25.26
C THR A 597 5.79 4.48 -25.97
N PRO A 598 5.18 4.72 -27.14
CA PRO A 598 4.63 3.67 -28.00
C PRO A 598 5.66 2.68 -28.55
N PHE A 599 6.94 3.07 -28.65
CA PHE A 599 7.91 2.36 -29.51
C PHE A 599 8.25 0.94 -29.05
N PHE A 600 7.90 0.57 -27.82
CA PHE A 600 8.22 -0.73 -27.22
C PHE A 600 6.99 -1.64 -27.02
N GLY A 601 5.86 -1.28 -27.65
CA GLY A 601 4.59 -1.99 -27.54
C GLY A 601 3.88 -1.74 -26.21
N ALA A 602 2.66 -2.28 -26.09
CA ALA A 602 1.89 -2.24 -24.86
C ALA A 602 2.26 -3.44 -23.94
N PRO A 603 2.03 -3.34 -22.62
CA PRO A 603 2.08 -4.48 -21.72
C PRO A 603 1.17 -5.64 -22.19
N PRO A 604 1.45 -6.88 -21.75
CA PRO A 604 0.65 -8.05 -22.16
C PRO A 604 -0.80 -7.92 -21.68
N SER A 605 -1.76 -8.22 -22.56
CA SER A 605 -3.19 -8.21 -22.24
C SER A 605 -3.61 -9.49 -21.50
N TYR A 606 -4.60 -9.38 -20.63
CA TYR A 606 -5.32 -10.49 -20.00
C TYR A 606 -6.47 -11.01 -20.87
N ALA A 607 -6.74 -10.37 -22.02
CA ALA A 607 -7.81 -10.77 -22.92
C ALA A 607 -7.77 -12.28 -23.20
N TRP A 608 -8.94 -12.90 -23.06
CA TRP A 608 -9.07 -14.33 -23.24
C TRP A 608 -8.71 -14.70 -24.69
N SER A 609 -7.69 -15.52 -24.84
CA SER A 609 -7.42 -16.23 -26.09
C SER A 609 -7.99 -17.65 -25.95
N PRO A 610 -8.82 -18.12 -26.90
CA PRO A 610 -9.25 -19.50 -26.90
C PRO A 610 -8.00 -20.40 -26.83
N PRO A 611 -8.00 -21.45 -26.00
CA PRO A 611 -6.96 -22.45 -26.12
C PRO A 611 -6.92 -22.91 -27.57
N VAL A 612 -5.74 -22.85 -28.19
CA VAL A 612 -5.49 -23.46 -29.50
C VAL A 612 -6.08 -24.88 -29.45
N PRO A 613 -6.85 -25.33 -30.45
CA PRO A 613 -7.45 -26.66 -30.45
C PRO A 613 -6.44 -27.68 -29.94
N VAL A 614 -6.86 -28.46 -28.95
CA VAL A 614 -6.04 -29.40 -28.16
C VAL A 614 -5.27 -30.37 -29.05
N ASP A 615 -5.73 -30.55 -30.27
CA ASP A 615 -5.20 -31.42 -31.32
C ASP A 615 -3.87 -30.90 -31.91
N GLU A 616 -3.50 -29.64 -31.67
CA GLU A 616 -2.25 -29.02 -32.17
C GLU A 616 -1.13 -28.92 -31.09
N LEU A 617 -1.39 -29.29 -29.84
CA LEU A 617 -0.44 -29.19 -28.73
C LEU A 617 0.03 -30.58 -28.25
N GLY A 618 1.23 -30.98 -28.67
CA GLY A 618 1.86 -32.29 -28.37
C GLY A 618 2.19 -32.59 -26.88
N ASP A 619 1.71 -31.79 -25.94
CA ASP A 619 2.10 -31.80 -24.52
C ASP A 619 1.02 -32.40 -23.58
N MET A 620 -0.11 -32.87 -24.14
CA MET A 620 -1.23 -33.42 -23.39
C MET A 620 -0.95 -34.77 -22.72
N ALA A 621 -0.09 -35.59 -23.32
CA ALA A 621 0.32 -36.86 -22.73
C ALA A 621 1.09 -36.62 -21.42
N ALA A 622 2.02 -35.65 -21.42
CA ALA A 622 2.83 -35.31 -20.26
C ALA A 622 2.01 -34.73 -19.10
N LYS A 623 1.03 -33.86 -19.38
CA LYS A 623 0.15 -33.29 -18.33
C LYS A 623 -0.77 -34.32 -17.70
N ARG A 624 -1.29 -35.28 -18.49
CA ARG A 624 -2.11 -36.40 -17.96
C ARG A 624 -1.26 -37.38 -17.15
N GLU A 625 -0.06 -37.69 -17.62
CA GLU A 625 0.92 -38.51 -16.90
C GLU A 625 1.30 -37.87 -15.56
N ALA A 626 1.64 -36.57 -15.53
CA ALA A 626 1.96 -35.85 -14.30
C ALA A 626 0.80 -35.88 -13.28
N LYS A 627 -0.43 -35.68 -13.74
CA LYS A 627 -1.63 -35.71 -12.88
C LYS A 627 -1.88 -37.11 -12.30
N ALA A 628 -1.66 -38.16 -13.09
CA ALA A 628 -1.76 -39.54 -12.64
C ALA A 628 -0.68 -39.88 -11.60
N MET A 629 0.58 -39.48 -11.85
CA MET A 629 1.69 -39.70 -10.92
C MET A 629 1.51 -38.95 -9.59
N MET A 630 0.93 -37.74 -9.62
CA MET A 630 0.61 -36.99 -8.40
C MET A 630 -0.50 -37.65 -7.59
N ALA A 631 -1.53 -38.19 -8.25
CA ALA A 631 -2.60 -38.93 -7.59
C ALA A 631 -2.08 -40.24 -6.97
N GLU A 632 -1.21 -40.97 -7.67
CA GLU A 632 -0.55 -42.17 -7.13
C GLU A 632 0.33 -41.86 -5.92
N ARG A 633 1.07 -40.74 -5.93
CA ARG A 633 1.83 -40.29 -4.76
C ARG A 633 0.94 -39.96 -3.56
N ALA A 634 -0.14 -39.23 -3.78
CA ALA A 634 -1.09 -38.89 -2.71
C ALA A 634 -1.76 -40.14 -2.11
N ALA A 635 -2.06 -41.14 -2.94
CA ALA A 635 -2.66 -42.40 -2.51
C ALA A 635 -1.66 -43.37 -1.84
N SER A 636 -0.37 -43.26 -2.14
CA SER A 636 0.68 -44.15 -1.60
C SER A 636 1.28 -43.69 -0.26
N GLY A 637 0.86 -42.52 0.24
CA GLY A 637 1.23 -42.03 1.58
C GLY A 637 2.73 -41.83 1.80
N HIS A 638 3.48 -41.53 0.73
CA HIS A 638 4.90 -41.15 0.79
C HIS A 638 5.09 -39.64 0.78
#